data_AF-D3FA24-F1
#
_entry.id   AF-D3FA24-F1
#
_cell.length_a   1.000
_cell.length_b   1.000
_cell.length_c   1.000
_cell.angle_alpha   90.00
_cell.angle_beta   90.00
_cell.angle_gamma   90.00
#
_symmetry.space_group_name_H-M   'P 1'
#
loop_
_entity.id
_entity.type
_entity.pdbx_description
1 polymer ?
#
loop_
_entity_poly.entity_id
_entity_poly.type
_entity_poly.pdbx_seq_one_letter_code
_entity_poly.pdbx_strand_id
1 'polypeptide(L)'
;MRTRTSRRHLAAAVVGVGFGVIAAAAPATAADRAYELVTPPGSSARTLPGSGMSTPDGNVVCFDAENAAAGADVNGELAPDGFCSRRTASGWETKWVTGPGVTDPKGGFGSAVFFVSPDGSRAAFATDKGLNRDYPGGSPTGPVDNPPQTAYMWEGGDVPRWLAPAPEPLKDPSENRLPLAASDDVRHGLFQSGLRLVPEDTNADTDVYEWTPDGIRLVSRDASGVAVGGAAVPPLTSVSTNGTFAQPGAISRDGSRIFFHHAGTSLGGEPANVQSVFMREGDELRLVSPRRGGDAPGRVDFAGASDDGEVVYLQTAERLTPEPKEAGDALYRYDVASDTLSLVATDAAGVSFLGLSADGSTVVYRTDFPWDLRVVRGGSVTTLGALDAMDVFDYYTVGSSGFDSRALRFAPDGSVIVFSALGSFDGTPPGGRQVYRWTPEQGVRRISTTAEGDPPAGGADIGNFSISFGLIPRAVSISNTLRNFPLLGRVVAEDGRVFFETADQLVASDLNEYVDVYEWKDGTVRLVSPGTQRAHALYHDNSVDGNTVFFTTSARLIPELDRNTAIDLYAARVGGGFPLPERASACEGDRCQGPLVPPTALQLPGTTAFDGPGDVQDEAPPVARHSVLRITAKQQRAFARSGRIVLRVRANMKGAVTATARARLGRRTVLVARSTAAVRGRATVRVPLSLSQQARNALRAKRRLRVVISVLHTESDTSVQRVVMLRG
;
A
#
# COMPACT_ATOMS: atom_id res chain seq x y z
N MET A 1 -58.98 21.92 -53.52
CA MET A 1 -58.86 23.03 -54.50
C MET A 1 -57.75 23.96 -54.03
N ARG A 2 -56.80 24.29 -54.91
CA ARG A 2 -55.71 25.28 -54.74
C ARG A 2 -54.59 24.94 -53.74
N THR A 3 -53.57 24.31 -54.31
CA THR A 3 -52.17 24.71 -54.17
C THR A 3 -51.95 26.19 -54.48
N ARG A 4 -50.97 26.82 -53.82
CA ARG A 4 -49.95 27.74 -54.37
C ARG A 4 -48.84 27.90 -53.30
N THR A 5 -47.69 27.23 -53.46
CA THR A 5 -46.47 27.65 -54.20
C THR A 5 -45.87 28.94 -53.64
N SER A 6 -44.56 29.08 -53.39
CA SER A 6 -43.45 28.71 -54.28
C SER A 6 -42.11 28.84 -53.53
N ARG A 7 -41.20 27.84 -53.64
CA ARG A 7 -39.96 27.83 -54.47
C ARG A 7 -38.77 28.54 -53.80
N ARG A 8 -37.50 28.14 -53.89
CA ARG A 8 -36.68 27.03 -54.46
C ARG A 8 -35.24 27.43 -54.02
N HIS A 9 -34.26 26.56 -53.76
CA HIS A 9 -33.38 25.86 -54.71
C HIS A 9 -32.30 25.18 -53.85
N LEU A 10 -32.13 23.85 -53.89
CA LEU A 10 -31.32 23.04 -54.83
C LEU A 10 -29.83 22.93 -54.41
N ALA A 11 -29.44 21.75 -53.90
CA ALA A 11 -28.28 20.98 -54.39
C ALA A 11 -28.34 19.56 -53.82
N ALA A 12 -28.18 18.57 -54.70
CA ALA A 12 -28.27 17.15 -54.42
C ALA A 12 -26.92 16.59 -53.93
N ALA A 13 -26.95 15.61 -53.02
CA ALA A 13 -25.86 14.66 -52.86
C ALA A 13 -26.41 13.28 -52.46
N VAL A 14 -26.04 12.32 -53.32
CA VAL A 14 -26.14 10.86 -53.28
C VAL A 14 -26.26 10.23 -51.89
N VAL A 15 -27.29 9.39 -51.72
CA VAL A 15 -27.49 8.51 -50.56
C VAL A 15 -26.51 7.33 -50.64
N GLY A 16 -25.46 7.38 -49.82
CA GLY A 16 -24.67 6.21 -49.44
C GLY A 16 -25.22 5.63 -48.14
N VAL A 17 -25.86 4.46 -48.19
CA VAL A 17 -26.27 3.71 -47.01
C VAL A 17 -25.03 3.09 -46.37
N GLY A 18 -24.43 3.80 -45.42
CA GLY A 18 -23.37 3.29 -44.56
C GLY A 18 -23.96 2.51 -43.39
N PHE A 19 -23.73 1.20 -43.35
CA PHE A 19 -23.94 0.39 -42.15
C PHE A 19 -23.01 0.91 -41.03
N GLY A 20 -23.58 1.63 -40.07
CA GLY A 20 -22.88 2.04 -38.86
C GLY A 20 -22.44 0.81 -38.07
N VAL A 21 -21.13 0.59 -38.01
CA VAL A 21 -20.49 -0.29 -37.03
C VAL A 21 -20.72 0.37 -35.67
N ILE A 22 -21.59 -0.21 -34.85
CA ILE A 22 -21.63 0.10 -33.43
C ILE A 22 -20.31 -0.43 -32.85
N ALA A 23 -19.33 0.45 -32.71
CA ALA A 23 -18.15 0.18 -31.91
C ALA A 23 -18.64 -0.13 -30.49
N ALA A 24 -18.35 -1.34 -30.01
CA ALA A 24 -18.53 -1.66 -28.61
C ALA A 24 -17.62 -0.72 -27.83
N ALA A 25 -18.19 0.10 -26.95
CA ALA A 25 -17.44 0.94 -26.03
C ALA A 25 -16.41 0.07 -25.30
N ALA A 26 -15.17 0.56 -25.21
CA ALA A 26 -14.15 0.00 -24.35
C ALA A 26 -14.69 -0.08 -22.90
N PRO A 27 -14.32 -1.10 -22.11
CA PRO A 27 -14.71 -1.16 -20.71
C PRO A 27 -14.21 0.11 -20.01
N ALA A 28 -15.07 0.74 -19.21
CA ALA A 28 -14.73 1.94 -18.46
C ALA A 28 -13.74 1.56 -17.33
N THR A 29 -12.45 1.56 -17.64
CA THR A 29 -11.38 1.62 -16.65
C THR A 29 -11.43 2.97 -15.93
N ALA A 30 -10.88 3.03 -14.71
CA ALA A 30 -10.50 4.29 -14.09
C ALA A 30 -9.66 5.10 -15.09
N ALA A 31 -10.19 6.21 -15.60
CA ALA A 31 -9.53 7.19 -16.48
C ALA A 31 -8.28 6.69 -17.25
N ASP A 32 -8.40 6.04 -18.43
CA ASP A 32 -7.30 5.67 -19.35
C ASP A 32 -5.88 5.59 -18.74
N ARG A 33 -5.73 4.85 -17.62
CA ARG A 33 -4.43 4.70 -16.94
C ARG A 33 -3.59 3.71 -17.73
N ALA A 34 -2.40 4.11 -18.10
CA ALA A 34 -1.41 3.20 -18.64
C ALA A 34 -0.65 2.55 -17.49
N TYR A 35 -0.30 1.27 -17.65
CA TYR A 35 0.58 0.57 -16.74
C TYR A 35 2.03 0.81 -17.11
N GLU A 36 2.85 1.04 -16.10
CA GLU A 36 4.30 1.18 -16.19
C GLU A 36 4.92 0.16 -15.23
N LEU A 37 5.89 -0.64 -15.71
CA LEU A 37 6.65 -1.56 -14.86
C LEU A 37 7.73 -0.74 -14.12
N VAL A 38 7.65 -0.71 -12.78
CA VAL A 38 8.53 0.08 -11.90
C VAL A 38 9.75 -0.73 -11.47
N THR A 39 9.54 -2.02 -11.18
CA THR A 39 10.62 -2.97 -10.90
C THR A 39 11.49 -3.15 -12.16
N PRO A 40 12.83 -3.30 -12.06
CA PRO A 40 13.68 -3.45 -13.23
C PRO A 40 13.23 -4.59 -14.15
N PRO A 41 13.06 -4.34 -15.47
CA PRO A 41 12.66 -5.38 -16.42
C PRO A 41 13.57 -6.60 -16.37
N GLY A 42 12.97 -7.80 -16.32
CA GLY A 42 13.70 -9.07 -16.29
C GLY A 42 14.41 -9.41 -14.98
N SER A 43 14.35 -8.54 -13.95
CA SER A 43 14.96 -8.86 -12.65
C SER A 43 14.23 -9.98 -11.91
N SER A 44 14.93 -10.69 -11.05
CA SER A 44 14.36 -11.71 -10.16
C SER A 44 13.76 -11.13 -8.87
N ALA A 45 13.77 -9.80 -8.74
CA ALA A 45 13.31 -9.12 -7.54
C ALA A 45 11.87 -9.48 -7.22
N ARG A 46 11.65 -9.75 -5.95
CA ARG A 46 10.35 -10.07 -5.39
C ARG A 46 9.99 -8.97 -4.42
N THR A 47 9.25 -8.00 -4.93
CA THR A 47 8.79 -6.82 -4.20
C THR A 47 7.93 -7.25 -3.02
N LEU A 48 8.26 -6.74 -1.84
CA LEU A 48 7.47 -6.93 -0.64
C LEU A 48 6.26 -5.98 -0.68
N PRO A 49 5.02 -6.50 -0.66
CA PRO A 49 3.84 -5.65 -0.61
C PRO A 49 3.87 -4.75 0.64
N GLY A 50 3.58 -3.46 0.48
CA GLY A 50 3.47 -2.54 1.60
C GLY A 50 4.81 -2.11 2.20
N SER A 51 5.86 -2.00 1.37
CA SER A 51 7.21 -1.55 1.76
C SER A 51 7.65 -0.34 0.93
N GLY A 52 8.24 0.69 1.55
CA GLY A 52 8.71 1.93 0.88
C GLY A 52 7.62 2.85 0.29
N MET A 53 7.83 4.17 0.26
CA MET A 53 6.77 5.15 -0.09
C MET A 53 7.03 5.86 -1.41
N SER A 54 5.99 6.43 -2.01
CA SER A 54 6.11 7.26 -3.21
C SER A 54 6.19 8.75 -2.89
N THR A 55 6.87 9.52 -3.74
CA THR A 55 6.87 10.97 -3.66
C THR A 55 5.48 11.55 -3.95
N PRO A 56 5.16 12.76 -3.46
CA PRO A 56 3.86 13.40 -3.70
C PRO A 56 3.45 13.49 -5.17
N ASP A 57 4.41 13.71 -6.08
CA ASP A 57 4.18 13.78 -7.52
C ASP A 57 4.09 12.39 -8.21
N GLY A 58 4.38 11.33 -7.45
CA GLY A 58 4.44 9.95 -7.91
C GLY A 58 5.59 9.66 -8.89
N ASN A 59 6.60 10.52 -9.03
CA ASN A 59 7.71 10.29 -9.96
C ASN A 59 8.87 9.50 -9.34
N VAL A 60 8.86 9.29 -8.03
CA VAL A 60 9.75 8.35 -7.35
C VAL A 60 8.91 7.45 -6.46
N VAL A 61 9.25 6.17 -6.41
CA VAL A 61 8.69 5.24 -5.43
C VAL A 61 9.80 4.35 -4.91
N CYS A 62 9.90 4.25 -3.59
CA CYS A 62 10.80 3.32 -2.93
C CYS A 62 10.04 2.06 -2.54
N PHE A 63 10.72 0.93 -2.53
CA PHE A 63 10.17 -0.37 -2.19
C PHE A 63 11.26 -1.30 -1.71
N ASP A 64 10.90 -2.26 -0.87
CA ASP A 64 11.79 -3.32 -0.44
C ASP A 64 11.53 -4.58 -1.27
N ALA A 65 12.59 -5.29 -1.63
CA ALA A 65 12.49 -6.52 -2.41
C ALA A 65 13.46 -7.59 -1.92
N GLU A 66 13.01 -8.85 -1.97
CA GLU A 66 13.89 -10.02 -1.90
C GLU A 66 14.50 -10.29 -3.29
N ASN A 67 15.60 -11.03 -3.34
CA ASN A 67 16.37 -11.36 -4.55
C ASN A 67 17.01 -10.15 -5.27
N ALA A 68 17.94 -10.45 -6.17
CA ALA A 68 18.75 -9.43 -6.83
C ALA A 68 17.93 -8.54 -7.77
N ALA A 69 18.10 -7.23 -7.61
CA ALA A 69 17.73 -6.17 -8.55
C ALA A 69 18.78 -5.06 -8.51
N ALA A 70 18.90 -4.32 -9.61
CA ALA A 70 19.70 -3.09 -9.70
C ALA A 70 21.15 -3.20 -9.12
N GLY A 71 21.81 -4.34 -9.32
CA GLY A 71 23.18 -4.58 -8.85
C GLY A 71 23.30 -4.98 -7.38
N ALA A 72 22.20 -5.25 -6.67
CA ALA A 72 22.24 -5.79 -5.31
C ALA A 72 22.76 -7.24 -5.30
N ASP A 73 23.78 -7.49 -4.47
CA ASP A 73 24.27 -8.84 -4.16
C ASP A 73 23.58 -9.34 -2.88
N VAL A 74 22.50 -10.10 -3.06
CA VAL A 74 21.60 -10.46 -1.97
C VAL A 74 22.14 -11.72 -1.30
N ASN A 75 22.57 -11.58 -0.04
CA ASN A 75 23.22 -12.63 0.76
C ASN A 75 22.28 -13.76 1.24
N GLY A 76 21.32 -14.19 0.40
CA GLY A 76 20.38 -15.28 0.69
C GLY A 76 18.93 -14.94 0.31
N GLU A 77 18.13 -15.97 0.03
CA GLU A 77 16.79 -15.88 -0.58
C GLU A 77 15.73 -15.10 0.24
N LEU A 78 16.02 -14.68 1.47
CA LEU A 78 15.00 -14.12 2.36
C LEU A 78 15.31 -12.74 2.95
N ALA A 79 16.51 -12.16 2.83
CA ALA A 79 16.79 -10.86 3.46
C ALA A 79 16.59 -9.69 2.46
N PRO A 80 15.52 -8.88 2.57
CA PRO A 80 15.24 -7.82 1.59
C PRO A 80 16.29 -6.71 1.61
N ASP A 81 16.31 -5.97 0.50
CA ASP A 81 17.00 -4.70 0.37
C ASP A 81 16.04 -3.63 -0.15
N GLY A 82 16.33 -2.37 0.16
CA GLY A 82 15.52 -1.23 -0.23
C GLY A 82 16.02 -0.56 -1.51
N PHE A 83 15.07 -0.27 -2.39
CA PHE A 83 15.29 0.33 -3.70
C PHE A 83 14.43 1.58 -3.85
N CYS A 84 14.87 2.52 -4.69
CA CYS A 84 14.04 3.62 -5.15
C CYS A 84 14.08 3.69 -6.67
N SER A 85 12.91 3.68 -7.30
CA SER A 85 12.74 3.84 -8.74
C SER A 85 12.30 5.26 -9.07
N ARG A 86 13.02 5.93 -9.98
CA ARG A 86 12.69 7.25 -10.51
C ARG A 86 12.18 7.14 -11.94
N ARG A 87 11.06 7.83 -12.23
CA ARG A 87 10.47 7.88 -13.56
C ARG A 87 11.30 8.79 -14.48
N THR A 88 11.61 8.31 -15.67
CA THR A 88 12.27 9.06 -16.74
C THR A 88 11.36 9.19 -17.96
N ALA A 89 11.89 9.70 -19.08
CA ALA A 89 11.16 9.78 -20.34
C ALA A 89 10.95 8.40 -21.01
N SER A 90 11.80 7.41 -20.72
CA SER A 90 11.83 6.11 -21.40
C SER A 90 11.50 4.92 -20.50
N GLY A 91 11.41 5.12 -19.18
CA GLY A 91 11.15 4.03 -18.23
C GLY A 91 11.35 4.46 -16.79
N TRP A 92 11.45 3.47 -15.91
CA TRP A 92 11.85 3.66 -14.51
C TRP A 92 13.31 3.25 -14.33
N GLU A 93 14.08 4.10 -13.64
CA GLU A 93 15.46 3.83 -13.25
C GLU A 93 15.51 3.50 -11.77
N THR A 94 15.96 2.30 -11.42
CA THR A 94 16.01 1.81 -10.04
C THR A 94 17.42 1.93 -9.47
N LYS A 95 17.54 2.54 -8.29
CA LYS A 95 18.77 2.57 -7.48
C LYS A 95 18.58 1.69 -6.24
N TRP A 96 19.61 0.90 -5.93
CA TRP A 96 19.74 0.25 -4.62
C TRP A 96 20.16 1.31 -3.60
N VAL A 97 19.27 1.65 -2.66
CA VAL A 97 19.48 2.76 -1.70
C VAL A 97 19.95 2.27 -0.33
N THR A 98 19.79 0.98 -0.02
CA THR A 98 20.23 0.38 1.25
C THR A 98 21.58 -0.32 1.14
N GLY A 99 22.39 0.02 0.15
CA GLY A 99 23.70 -0.60 -0.09
C GLY A 99 24.68 0.31 -0.84
N PRO A 100 25.87 -0.21 -1.21
CA PRO A 100 26.26 -1.62 -1.08
C PRO A 100 26.50 -2.03 0.37
N GLY A 101 26.18 -3.28 0.68
CA GLY A 101 26.52 -3.89 1.97
C GLY A 101 28.01 -4.18 2.12
N VAL A 102 28.42 -4.53 3.34
CA VAL A 102 29.76 -5.09 3.58
C VAL A 102 29.90 -6.47 2.92
N THR A 103 31.14 -6.92 2.66
CA THR A 103 31.42 -8.18 1.93
C THR A 103 31.00 -9.46 2.66
N ASP A 104 30.65 -9.39 3.95
CA ASP A 104 30.20 -10.53 4.78
C ASP A 104 29.16 -10.04 5.80
N PRO A 105 27.95 -9.64 5.36
CA PRO A 105 26.96 -9.05 6.26
C PRO A 105 26.41 -10.09 7.23
N LYS A 106 26.23 -9.70 8.50
CA LYS A 106 25.84 -10.61 9.58
C LYS A 106 24.36 -10.53 10.00
N GLY A 107 23.48 -10.02 9.14
CA GLY A 107 22.04 -9.82 9.41
C GLY A 107 21.12 -10.92 8.87
N GLY A 108 19.96 -11.12 9.53
CA GLY A 108 18.91 -12.07 9.14
C GLY A 108 17.61 -11.41 8.66
N PHE A 109 17.41 -10.12 8.91
CA PHE A 109 16.19 -9.38 8.59
C PHE A 109 16.30 -8.50 7.36
N GLY A 110 17.50 -8.10 6.97
CA GLY A 110 17.74 -7.29 5.78
C GLY A 110 17.66 -5.80 6.04
N SER A 111 17.19 -5.07 5.04
CA SER A 111 17.07 -3.62 5.06
C SER A 111 15.65 -3.21 4.70
N ALA A 112 15.16 -2.10 5.26
CA ALA A 112 13.84 -1.58 4.93
C ALA A 112 13.84 -0.04 4.92
N VAL A 113 13.18 0.56 3.93
CA VAL A 113 13.02 2.02 3.81
C VAL A 113 11.85 2.51 4.66
N PHE A 114 12.09 3.54 5.48
CA PHE A 114 11.12 4.08 6.44
C PHE A 114 10.57 5.43 6.00
N PHE A 115 11.44 6.33 5.56
CA PHE A 115 11.08 7.70 5.20
C PHE A 115 11.75 8.07 3.87
N VAL A 116 11.03 8.81 3.02
CA VAL A 116 11.52 9.31 1.75
C VAL A 116 11.15 10.78 1.64
N SER A 117 12.10 11.63 1.26
CA SER A 117 11.82 13.05 1.09
C SER A 117 10.90 13.29 -0.12
N PRO A 118 10.08 14.36 -0.13
CA PRO A 118 9.15 14.67 -1.23
C PRO A 118 9.76 14.74 -2.63
N ASP A 119 11.04 15.07 -2.75
CA ASP A 119 11.80 15.12 -4.01
C ASP A 119 12.45 13.77 -4.40
N GLY A 120 12.35 12.77 -3.51
CA GLY A 120 12.97 11.45 -3.64
C GLY A 120 14.50 11.50 -3.67
N SER A 121 15.11 12.54 -3.08
CA SER A 121 16.57 12.67 -2.99
C SER A 121 17.16 12.01 -1.75
N ARG A 122 16.33 11.79 -0.71
CA ARG A 122 16.73 11.17 0.56
C ARG A 122 15.83 10.00 0.92
N ALA A 123 16.44 8.95 1.45
CA ALA A 123 15.73 7.82 2.04
C ALA A 123 16.38 7.42 3.36
N ALA A 124 15.65 7.54 4.47
CA ALA A 124 16.05 6.98 5.75
C ALA A 124 15.55 5.54 5.86
N PHE A 125 16.43 4.64 6.28
CA PHE A 125 16.17 3.22 6.33
C PHE A 125 16.87 2.60 7.54
N ALA A 126 16.47 1.38 7.90
CA ALA A 126 17.18 0.58 8.90
C ALA A 126 17.65 -0.74 8.32
N THR A 127 18.75 -1.27 8.85
CA THR A 127 19.28 -2.57 8.46
C THR A 127 20.02 -3.24 9.60
N ASP A 128 19.99 -4.58 9.61
CA ASP A 128 20.76 -5.43 10.50
C ASP A 128 21.99 -6.06 9.81
N LYS A 129 22.14 -5.85 8.49
CA LYS A 129 23.25 -6.38 7.67
C LYS A 129 24.57 -5.65 7.94
N GLY A 130 24.50 -4.40 8.41
CA GLY A 130 25.64 -3.51 8.56
C GLY A 130 26.16 -2.99 7.22
N LEU A 131 26.30 -1.67 7.09
CA LEU A 131 26.78 -1.00 5.87
C LEU A 131 28.09 -0.25 6.05
N ASN A 132 28.56 -0.14 7.30
CA ASN A 132 29.81 0.49 7.64
C ASN A 132 30.82 -0.58 8.05
N ARG A 133 32.10 -0.41 7.70
CA ARG A 133 33.18 -1.32 8.11
C ARG A 133 33.22 -1.52 9.63
N ASP A 134 32.84 -0.48 10.37
CA ASP A 134 32.93 -0.46 11.83
C ASP A 134 31.67 -1.06 12.49
N TYR A 135 30.65 -1.44 11.72
CA TYR A 135 29.49 -2.22 12.17
C TYR A 135 29.18 -3.35 11.16
N PRO A 136 29.69 -4.58 11.39
CA PRO A 136 29.54 -5.70 10.45
C PRO A 136 28.13 -6.29 10.37
N GLY A 137 27.14 -5.67 11.02
CA GLY A 137 25.80 -6.22 11.19
C GLY A 137 25.76 -7.32 12.25
N GLY A 138 24.54 -7.82 12.51
CA GLY A 138 24.35 -8.99 13.37
C GLY A 138 24.74 -8.81 14.84
N SER A 139 24.74 -9.91 15.58
CA SER A 139 25.36 -9.98 16.90
C SER A 139 26.78 -10.55 16.80
N PRO A 140 27.79 -9.93 17.44
CA PRO A 140 29.14 -10.48 17.47
C PRO A 140 29.26 -11.76 18.32
N THR A 141 28.22 -12.16 19.06
CA THR A 141 28.23 -13.37 19.91
C THR A 141 27.61 -14.60 19.24
N GLY A 142 27.17 -14.52 17.98
CA GLY A 142 26.56 -15.64 17.23
C GLY A 142 25.16 -15.31 16.71
N PRO A 143 24.43 -16.28 16.12
CA PRO A 143 23.07 -16.06 15.65
C PRO A 143 22.17 -15.73 16.85
N VAL A 144 21.73 -14.48 16.93
CA VAL A 144 20.69 -14.03 17.87
C VAL A 144 19.38 -13.98 17.10
N ASP A 145 18.28 -14.38 17.73
CA ASP A 145 16.94 -14.38 17.13
C ASP A 145 16.45 -12.97 16.72
N ASN A 146 17.17 -11.91 17.11
CA ASN A 146 16.88 -10.53 16.77
C ASN A 146 18.17 -9.68 16.73
N PRO A 147 18.97 -9.70 15.64
CA PRO A 147 20.11 -8.80 15.53
C PRO A 147 19.68 -7.33 15.62
N PRO A 148 20.53 -6.48 16.23
CA PRO A 148 20.27 -5.05 16.38
C PRO A 148 20.14 -4.37 15.02
N GLN A 149 19.21 -3.44 14.92
CA GLN A 149 18.91 -2.68 13.70
C GLN A 149 19.32 -1.22 13.91
N THR A 150 19.96 -0.61 12.92
CA THR A 150 20.43 0.78 13.03
C THR A 150 20.06 1.62 11.81
N ALA A 151 19.79 2.90 12.04
CA ALA A 151 19.34 3.85 11.04
C ALA A 151 20.46 4.38 10.15
N TYR A 152 20.18 4.50 8.85
CA TYR A 152 21.06 5.07 7.83
C TYR A 152 20.26 6.01 6.93
N MET A 153 20.97 6.88 6.22
CA MET A 153 20.43 7.77 5.18
C MET A 153 21.12 7.53 3.85
N TRP A 154 20.33 7.30 2.81
CA TRP A 154 20.78 7.50 1.43
C TRP A 154 20.48 8.94 0.98
N GLU A 155 21.46 9.64 0.39
CA GLU A 155 21.32 11.00 -0.13
C GLU A 155 22.18 11.18 -1.40
N GLY A 156 21.79 10.51 -2.50
CA GLY A 156 22.41 10.71 -3.83
C GLY A 156 23.82 10.15 -4.04
N GLY A 157 24.40 9.48 -3.05
CA GLY A 157 25.72 8.81 -3.14
C GLY A 157 25.63 7.29 -3.32
N ASP A 158 26.80 6.65 -3.34
CA ASP A 158 26.92 5.18 -3.37
C ASP A 158 26.94 4.56 -1.98
N VAL A 159 27.34 5.29 -0.94
CA VAL A 159 27.41 4.76 0.43
C VAL A 159 26.46 5.54 1.33
N PRO A 160 25.49 4.88 1.99
CA PRO A 160 24.62 5.52 2.96
C PRO A 160 25.37 6.05 4.20
N ARG A 161 24.93 7.20 4.72
CA ARG A 161 25.44 7.80 5.97
C ARG A 161 24.83 7.10 7.18
N TRP A 162 25.65 6.74 8.17
CA TRP A 162 25.16 6.17 9.44
C TRP A 162 24.55 7.27 10.32
N LEU A 163 23.26 7.16 10.64
CA LEU A 163 22.51 8.19 11.40
C LEU A 163 22.56 7.99 12.90
N ALA A 164 22.80 6.76 13.36
CA ALA A 164 22.82 6.40 14.78
C ALA A 164 24.11 5.66 15.17
N PRO A 165 25.28 6.34 15.07
CA PRO A 165 26.58 5.75 15.34
C PRO A 165 26.70 5.31 16.80
N ALA A 166 27.31 4.15 17.03
CA ALA A 166 27.61 3.67 18.37
C ALA A 166 29.00 4.17 18.82
N PRO A 167 29.22 4.39 20.14
CA PRO A 167 30.51 4.78 20.67
C PRO A 167 31.56 3.68 20.46
N GLU A 168 32.81 4.10 20.22
CA GLU A 168 33.94 3.17 20.06
C GLU A 168 34.63 2.84 21.40
N PRO A 169 35.00 1.56 21.64
CA PRO A 169 34.56 0.38 20.90
C PRO A 169 33.08 0.07 21.19
N LEU A 170 32.36 -0.50 20.23
CA LEU A 170 30.99 -1.01 20.38
C LEU A 170 30.93 -1.99 21.57
N LYS A 171 30.56 -1.50 22.76
CA LYS A 171 30.52 -2.32 23.99
C LYS A 171 29.29 -3.21 24.04
N ASP A 172 28.17 -2.74 23.50
CA ASP A 172 26.93 -3.52 23.41
C ASP A 172 26.25 -3.27 22.06
N PRO A 173 26.35 -4.22 21.12
CA PRO A 173 25.67 -4.12 19.85
C PRO A 173 24.17 -4.36 19.99
N SER A 174 23.67 -4.96 21.08
CA SER A 174 22.31 -5.53 21.17
C SER A 174 21.14 -4.52 21.13
N GLU A 175 21.40 -3.21 21.18
CA GLU A 175 20.35 -2.20 21.18
C GLU A 175 19.94 -1.73 19.77
N ASN A 176 18.64 -1.76 19.49
CA ASN A 176 18.03 -1.20 18.28
C ASN A 176 18.04 0.33 18.31
N ARG A 177 18.50 0.95 17.21
CA ARG A 177 18.48 2.40 16.97
C ARG A 177 17.76 2.67 15.64
N LEU A 178 16.47 2.35 15.61
CA LEU A 178 15.61 2.53 14.45
C LEU A 178 15.24 4.00 14.24
N PRO A 179 14.97 4.42 12.99
CA PRO A 179 14.40 5.72 12.73
C PRO A 179 12.91 5.72 13.16
N LEU A 180 12.60 6.48 14.21
CA LEU A 180 11.28 6.49 14.87
C LEU A 180 10.32 7.52 14.28
N ALA A 181 10.85 8.67 13.84
CA ALA A 181 10.12 9.77 13.19
C ALA A 181 11.11 10.63 12.39
N ALA A 182 10.63 11.37 11.38
CA ALA A 182 11.46 12.27 10.60
C ALA A 182 10.66 13.51 10.18
N SER A 183 11.36 14.64 10.05
CA SER A 183 10.91 15.81 9.29
C SER A 183 10.58 15.42 7.84
N ASP A 184 9.80 16.23 7.14
CA ASP A 184 9.36 15.95 5.75
C ASP A 184 10.53 15.85 4.78
N ASP A 185 11.54 16.67 5.00
CA ASP A 185 12.77 16.62 4.21
C ASP A 185 13.75 15.53 4.74
N VAL A 186 13.43 14.87 5.84
CA VAL A 186 14.20 13.78 6.44
C VAL A 186 15.60 14.20 6.94
N ARG A 187 15.93 15.50 6.98
CA ARG A 187 17.23 15.97 7.55
C ARG A 187 17.28 15.87 9.05
N HIS A 188 16.12 16.04 9.67
CA HIS A 188 15.90 15.89 11.10
C HIS A 188 15.07 14.63 11.35
N GLY A 189 15.42 13.87 12.36
CA GLY A 189 14.57 12.78 12.83
C GLY A 189 15.11 12.08 14.05
N LEU A 190 14.26 11.23 14.62
CA LEU A 190 14.39 10.76 15.99
C LEU A 190 14.76 9.29 16.05
N PHE A 191 15.62 8.96 17.00
CA PHE A 191 15.83 7.60 17.47
C PHE A 191 16.05 7.64 18.99
N GLN A 192 16.06 6.49 19.64
CA GLN A 192 16.34 6.41 21.07
C GLN A 192 17.36 5.32 21.35
N SER A 193 18.14 5.49 22.42
CA SER A 193 19.18 4.54 22.84
C SER A 193 19.50 4.76 24.32
N GLY A 194 19.83 3.69 25.05
CA GLY A 194 20.50 3.74 26.35
C GLY A 194 22.03 3.75 26.25
N LEU A 195 22.58 3.76 25.03
CA LEU A 195 24.00 4.00 24.81
C LEU A 195 24.32 5.49 24.90
N ARG A 196 25.50 5.80 25.45
CA ARG A 196 26.05 7.16 25.52
C ARG A 196 26.66 7.56 24.19
N LEU A 197 25.84 8.16 23.32
CA LEU A 197 26.25 8.46 21.94
C LEU A 197 26.94 9.82 21.80
N VAL A 198 26.78 10.70 22.78
CA VAL A 198 27.40 12.03 22.84
C VAL A 198 28.02 12.26 24.22
N PRO A 199 29.04 13.12 24.36
CA PRO A 199 29.72 13.37 25.64
C PRO A 199 28.79 13.86 26.76
N GLU A 200 27.71 14.54 26.40
CA GLU A 200 26.69 15.05 27.32
C GLU A 200 25.80 13.96 27.93
N ASP A 201 25.80 12.75 27.34
CA ASP A 201 25.15 11.59 27.92
C ASP A 201 26.10 10.86 28.88
N THR A 202 25.79 11.00 30.17
CA THR A 202 26.58 10.45 31.28
C THR A 202 25.82 9.40 32.09
N ASN A 203 24.55 9.15 31.76
CA ASN A 203 23.67 8.26 32.53
C ASN A 203 23.60 6.86 31.85
N ALA A 204 22.68 6.00 32.24
CA ALA A 204 22.45 4.71 31.56
C ALA A 204 20.95 4.52 31.22
N ASP A 205 20.21 5.62 31.24
CA ASP A 205 18.80 5.67 30.92
C ASP A 205 18.64 5.67 29.40
N THR A 206 17.49 5.24 28.90
CA THR A 206 17.16 5.48 27.49
C THR A 206 17.00 6.97 27.29
N ASP A 207 17.66 7.51 26.26
CA ASP A 207 17.59 8.90 25.86
C ASP A 207 17.09 9.04 24.42
N VAL A 208 16.49 10.19 24.13
CA VAL A 208 16.02 10.55 22.78
C VAL A 208 17.10 11.35 22.09
N TYR A 209 17.43 10.92 20.88
CA TYR A 209 18.42 11.53 20.02
C TYR A 209 17.78 12.00 18.72
N GLU A 210 18.33 13.07 18.17
CA GLU A 210 17.99 13.58 16.86
C GLU A 210 19.19 13.46 15.92
N TRP A 211 18.99 12.88 14.73
CA TRP A 211 19.95 13.06 13.64
C TRP A 211 19.70 14.38 12.93
N THR A 212 20.77 15.05 12.55
CA THR A 212 20.78 16.32 11.83
C THR A 212 21.75 16.24 10.64
N PRO A 213 21.82 17.25 9.77
CA PRO A 213 22.90 17.33 8.79
C PRO A 213 24.31 17.32 9.42
N ASP A 214 24.46 17.91 10.62
CA ASP A 214 25.76 18.11 11.28
C ASP A 214 26.18 16.97 12.21
N GLY A 215 25.32 15.98 12.43
CA GLY A 215 25.57 14.84 13.31
C GLY A 215 24.37 14.52 14.19
N ILE A 216 24.61 13.90 15.34
CA ILE A 216 23.56 13.59 16.32
C ILE A 216 23.58 14.59 17.47
N ARG A 217 22.41 14.89 18.04
CA ARG A 217 22.27 15.70 19.25
C ARG A 217 21.22 15.10 20.18
N LEU A 218 21.37 15.37 21.47
CA LEU A 218 20.51 14.86 22.53
C LEU A 218 19.24 15.69 22.69
N VAL A 219 18.05 15.10 22.62
CA VAL A 219 16.76 15.78 22.81
C VAL A 219 16.36 15.79 24.28
N SER A 220 16.50 14.66 24.98
CA SER A 220 16.19 14.51 26.41
C SER A 220 17.32 15.06 27.29
N ARG A 221 17.51 16.38 27.24
CA ARG A 221 18.55 17.10 28.00
C ARG A 221 17.97 18.16 28.95
N ASP A 222 18.65 18.41 30.06
CA ASP A 222 18.34 19.55 30.93
C ASP A 222 18.86 20.88 30.36
N ALA A 223 18.68 21.97 31.11
CA ALA A 223 19.14 23.30 30.74
C ALA A 223 20.68 23.45 30.69
N SER A 224 21.43 22.53 31.31
CA SER A 224 22.90 22.46 31.22
C SER A 224 23.38 21.69 29.99
N GLY A 225 22.46 21.00 29.30
CA GLY A 225 22.73 20.17 28.14
C GLY A 225 22.96 18.71 28.44
N VAL A 226 22.90 18.29 29.72
CA VAL A 226 23.18 16.92 30.16
C VAL A 226 21.96 16.02 30.00
N ALA A 227 22.18 14.75 29.65
CA ALA A 227 21.13 13.76 29.51
C ALA A 227 20.36 13.47 30.80
N VAL A 228 19.03 13.40 30.66
CA VAL A 228 18.10 13.20 31.77
C VAL A 228 17.24 11.94 31.64
N GLY A 229 17.41 11.17 30.57
CA GLY A 229 16.52 10.08 30.21
C GLY A 229 15.22 10.57 29.58
N GLY A 230 14.71 9.83 28.62
CA GLY A 230 13.44 10.11 27.96
C GLY A 230 13.12 9.07 26.88
N ALA A 231 11.90 9.13 26.36
CA ALA A 231 11.47 8.22 25.31
C ALA A 231 10.61 8.92 24.25
N ALA A 232 10.94 8.72 22.98
CA ALA A 232 10.15 9.21 21.85
C ALA A 232 8.90 8.35 21.64
N VAL A 233 8.96 7.09 22.10
CA VAL A 233 7.83 6.16 22.13
C VAL A 233 7.44 5.91 23.59
N PRO A 234 6.14 5.82 23.93
CA PRO A 234 5.75 5.42 25.27
C PRO A 234 6.27 3.99 25.57
N PRO A 235 6.70 3.69 26.80
CA PRO A 235 7.07 2.33 27.18
C PRO A 235 5.89 1.37 26.93
N LEU A 236 6.19 0.13 26.50
CA LEU A 236 5.19 -0.89 26.16
C LEU A 236 4.15 -1.04 27.29
N THR A 237 2.95 -0.52 27.07
CA THR A 237 1.79 -0.82 27.91
C THR A 237 1.07 -2.07 27.38
N SER A 238 0.28 -2.72 28.21
CA SER A 238 -0.47 -3.95 27.87
C SER A 238 -1.48 -3.81 26.71
N VAL A 239 -1.58 -2.64 26.09
CA VAL A 239 -2.49 -2.34 24.96
C VAL A 239 -1.70 -2.03 23.67
N SER A 240 -0.40 -1.77 23.75
CA SER A 240 0.49 -1.55 22.60
C SER A 240 1.47 -2.72 22.48
N THR A 241 1.13 -3.69 21.63
CA THR A 241 1.93 -4.91 21.45
C THR A 241 3.21 -4.71 20.61
N ASN A 242 3.42 -3.56 19.96
CA ASN A 242 4.63 -3.26 19.17
C ASN A 242 5.06 -1.78 19.28
N GLY A 243 5.46 -1.31 20.46
CA GLY A 243 5.95 0.06 20.73
C GLY A 243 7.30 0.42 20.08
N THR A 244 7.42 0.20 18.78
CA THR A 244 8.67 0.37 18.00
C THR A 244 8.77 1.76 17.34
N PHE A 245 7.73 2.60 17.42
CA PHE A 245 7.64 3.87 16.67
C PHE A 245 6.96 4.98 17.44
N ALA A 246 7.30 6.22 17.08
CA ALA A 246 6.72 7.41 17.68
C ALA A 246 5.32 7.67 17.11
N GLN A 247 4.46 8.29 17.92
CA GLN A 247 3.13 8.70 17.47
C GLN A 247 3.21 9.80 16.39
N PRO A 248 2.17 9.97 15.56
CA PRO A 248 2.15 11.00 14.51
C PRO A 248 2.51 12.39 15.04
N GLY A 249 3.36 13.12 14.32
CA GLY A 249 3.77 14.48 14.70
C GLY A 249 4.77 14.54 15.86
N ALA A 250 5.39 13.43 16.29
CA ALA A 250 6.47 13.46 17.30
C ALA A 250 7.66 14.35 16.91
N ILE A 251 7.84 14.60 15.61
CA ILE A 251 8.65 15.69 15.08
C ILE A 251 7.80 16.48 14.07
N SER A 252 7.86 17.80 14.12
CA SER A 252 7.17 18.66 13.15
C SER A 252 7.76 18.49 11.74
N ARG A 253 6.97 18.83 10.73
CA ARG A 253 7.28 18.71 9.31
C ARG A 253 8.57 19.43 8.92
N ASP A 254 8.82 20.58 9.55
CA ASP A 254 10.02 21.40 9.37
C ASP A 254 11.20 20.96 10.27
N GLY A 255 10.99 19.98 11.15
CA GLY A 255 12.00 19.47 12.09
C GLY A 255 12.28 20.37 13.29
N SER A 256 11.54 21.47 13.48
CA SER A 256 11.83 22.46 14.52
C SER A 256 11.33 22.05 15.91
N ARG A 257 10.24 21.27 15.99
CA ARG A 257 9.60 20.85 17.24
C ARG A 257 9.64 19.34 17.40
N ILE A 258 10.09 18.90 18.58
CA ILE A 258 10.23 17.49 18.92
C ILE A 258 9.51 17.21 20.24
N PHE A 259 8.65 16.19 20.26
CA PHE A 259 7.91 15.76 21.43
C PHE A 259 8.48 14.48 22.02
N PHE A 260 8.61 14.43 23.34
CA PHE A 260 9.15 13.26 24.03
C PHE A 260 8.59 13.14 25.44
N HIS A 261 8.68 11.92 25.98
CA HIS A 261 8.29 11.60 27.35
C HIS A 261 9.49 11.70 28.28
N HIS A 262 9.28 12.18 29.50
CA HIS A 262 10.26 12.14 30.58
C HIS A 262 9.56 11.85 31.92
N ALA A 263 10.19 11.05 32.77
CA ALA A 263 9.66 10.64 34.08
C ALA A 263 10.70 10.85 35.18
N GLY A 264 11.15 12.09 35.35
CA GLY A 264 12.14 12.48 36.37
C GLY A 264 11.76 13.76 37.11
N THR A 265 12.75 14.58 37.45
CA THR A 265 12.59 15.86 38.19
C THR A 265 13.48 16.98 37.64
N SER A 266 14.14 16.74 36.52
CA SER A 266 15.25 17.54 36.02
C SER A 266 14.85 18.55 34.95
N LEU A 267 13.61 18.50 34.44
CA LEU A 267 13.18 19.34 33.31
C LEU A 267 12.32 20.54 33.74
N GLY A 268 11.73 20.49 34.94
CA GLY A 268 10.95 21.56 35.53
C GLY A 268 9.48 21.60 35.11
N GLY A 269 8.60 21.75 36.10
CA GLY A 269 7.13 21.83 35.91
C GLY A 269 6.42 20.47 35.98
N GLU A 270 7.14 19.36 35.85
CA GLU A 270 6.64 18.01 36.04
C GLU A 270 6.55 17.60 37.52
N PRO A 271 5.60 16.73 37.88
CA PRO A 271 5.63 15.98 39.13
C PRO A 271 6.78 14.98 39.14
N ALA A 272 7.38 14.79 40.32
CA ALA A 272 8.50 13.91 40.50
C ALA A 272 8.20 12.45 40.11
N ASN A 273 9.00 11.91 39.18
CA ASN A 273 8.94 10.52 38.72
C ASN A 273 7.59 10.12 38.10
N VAL A 274 6.86 11.09 37.53
CA VAL A 274 5.61 10.84 36.81
C VAL A 274 5.80 11.22 35.35
N GLN A 275 5.55 10.26 34.45
CA GLN A 275 5.72 10.47 33.02
C GLN A 275 4.89 11.67 32.55
N SER A 276 5.57 12.63 31.94
CA SER A 276 5.04 13.86 31.38
C SER A 276 5.54 14.03 29.95
N VAL A 277 4.85 14.85 29.16
CA VAL A 277 5.19 15.10 27.76
C VAL A 277 5.81 16.49 27.65
N PHE A 278 6.96 16.56 27.00
CA PHE A 278 7.71 17.77 26.73
C PHE A 278 7.84 18.02 25.23
N MET A 279 7.97 19.28 24.87
CA MET A 279 8.35 19.73 23.53
C MET A 279 9.68 20.46 23.61
N ARG A 280 10.58 20.15 22.68
CA ARG A 280 11.81 20.90 22.44
C ARG A 280 11.72 21.65 21.11
N GLU A 281 12.04 22.95 21.14
CA GLU A 281 12.14 23.81 19.97
C GLU A 281 13.51 24.53 20.01
N GLY A 282 14.49 23.99 19.27
CA GLY A 282 15.88 24.38 19.43
C GLY A 282 16.42 24.08 20.84
N ASP A 283 16.76 25.12 21.61
CA ASP A 283 17.18 25.02 23.01
C ASP A 283 16.03 25.25 24.00
N GLU A 284 14.88 25.75 23.53
CA GLU A 284 13.71 25.95 24.37
C GLU A 284 13.08 24.60 24.72
N LEU A 285 12.72 24.44 25.99
CA LEU A 285 12.01 23.29 26.51
C LEU A 285 10.67 23.75 27.10
N ARG A 286 9.59 23.06 26.73
CA ARG A 286 8.25 23.33 27.22
C ARG A 286 7.59 22.05 27.73
N LEU A 287 7.00 22.12 28.93
CA LEU A 287 6.06 21.09 29.39
C LEU A 287 4.75 21.25 28.64
N VAL A 288 4.43 20.32 27.74
CA VAL A 288 3.17 20.35 26.96
C VAL A 288 2.05 19.55 27.61
N SER A 289 2.31 18.90 28.74
CA SER A 289 1.31 18.27 29.60
C SER A 289 1.15 18.97 30.97
N PRO A 290 0.76 20.27 31.03
CA PRO A 290 0.57 20.96 32.29
C PRO A 290 -0.62 20.40 33.07
N ARG A 291 -0.49 20.31 34.40
CA ARG A 291 -1.50 19.73 35.29
C ARG A 291 -2.32 20.83 35.97
N ARG A 292 -3.48 21.15 35.40
CA ARG A 292 -4.37 22.24 35.84
C ARG A 292 -5.66 21.75 36.51
N GLY A 293 -5.86 20.43 36.62
CA GLY A 293 -7.06 19.84 37.22
C GLY A 293 -7.00 19.61 38.73
N GLY A 294 -5.80 19.46 39.29
CA GLY A 294 -5.60 19.29 40.74
C GLY A 294 -5.81 17.86 41.26
N ASP A 295 -5.90 16.87 40.37
CA ASP A 295 -5.93 15.44 40.73
C ASP A 295 -4.53 14.96 41.18
N ALA A 296 -4.48 13.76 41.74
CA ALA A 296 -3.20 13.10 41.99
C ALA A 296 -2.46 12.88 40.66
N PRO A 297 -1.17 13.25 40.55
CA PRO A 297 -0.41 13.09 39.32
C PRO A 297 -0.40 11.65 38.79
N GLY A 298 -0.76 11.51 37.52
CA GLY A 298 -0.73 10.27 36.75
C GLY A 298 0.12 10.41 35.48
N ARG A 299 0.36 9.27 34.84
CA ARG A 299 1.09 9.18 33.57
C ARG A 299 0.32 9.90 32.47
N VAL A 300 1.01 10.74 31.69
CA VAL A 300 0.47 11.37 30.48
C VAL A 300 1.21 10.85 29.27
N ASP A 301 0.45 10.41 28.27
CA ASP A 301 0.97 9.93 26.98
C ASP A 301 0.76 10.97 25.88
N PHE A 302 1.78 11.14 25.05
CA PHE A 302 1.67 11.85 23.78
C PHE A 302 0.84 11.00 22.82
N ALA A 303 -0.29 11.54 22.35
CA ALA A 303 -1.17 10.86 21.41
C ALA A 303 -0.83 11.24 19.96
N GLY A 304 -0.45 12.49 19.72
CA GLY A 304 0.02 12.97 18.43
C GLY A 304 0.04 14.50 18.36
N ALA A 305 0.60 15.07 17.29
CA ALA A 305 0.58 16.51 17.03
C ALA A 305 0.32 16.84 15.55
N SER A 306 -0.15 18.06 15.28
CA SER A 306 -0.24 18.59 13.91
C SER A 306 1.14 18.63 13.23
N ASP A 307 1.15 18.68 11.90
CA ASP A 307 2.38 18.73 11.09
C ASP A 307 3.28 19.91 11.48
N ASP A 308 2.72 21.05 11.89
CA ASP A 308 3.49 22.21 12.38
C ASP A 308 3.88 22.10 13.87
N GLY A 309 3.36 21.12 14.59
CA GLY A 309 3.56 20.96 16.03
C GLY A 309 2.90 22.04 16.88
N GLU A 310 1.94 22.82 16.36
CA GLU A 310 1.20 23.84 17.13
C GLU A 310 0.06 23.25 17.98
N VAL A 311 -0.47 22.10 17.56
CA VAL A 311 -1.57 21.42 18.23
C VAL A 311 -1.11 20.06 18.70
N VAL A 312 -1.17 19.81 20.01
CA VAL A 312 -0.73 18.56 20.64
C VAL A 312 -1.92 17.86 21.28
N TYR A 313 -2.02 16.55 21.08
CA TYR A 313 -3.01 15.71 21.73
C TYR A 313 -2.36 14.80 22.78
N LEU A 314 -3.02 14.69 23.93
CA LEU A 314 -2.54 13.93 25.08
C LEU A 314 -3.60 12.97 25.57
N GLN A 315 -3.19 11.77 26.00
CA GLN A 315 -4.08 10.79 26.61
C GLN A 315 -3.67 10.47 28.05
N THR A 316 -4.62 10.48 28.98
CA THR A 316 -4.38 10.13 30.39
C THR A 316 -5.66 9.89 31.19
N ALA A 317 -5.58 9.05 32.23
CA ALA A 317 -6.57 8.93 33.29
C ALA A 317 -6.56 10.13 34.27
N GLU A 318 -5.50 10.94 34.29
CA GLU A 318 -5.42 12.15 35.12
C GLU A 318 -6.36 13.23 34.57
N ARG A 319 -6.99 14.03 35.44
CA ARG A 319 -7.65 15.27 35.04
C ARG A 319 -6.62 16.39 34.85
N LEU A 320 -6.34 16.76 33.60
CA LEU A 320 -5.34 17.81 33.30
C LEU A 320 -5.93 19.23 33.28
N THR A 321 -7.25 19.39 33.17
CA THR A 321 -7.95 20.69 33.12
C THR A 321 -8.79 20.96 34.37
N PRO A 322 -9.13 22.22 34.70
CA PRO A 322 -10.08 22.50 35.79
C PRO A 322 -11.46 21.87 35.56
N GLU A 323 -11.87 21.78 34.28
CA GLU A 323 -13.10 21.12 33.85
C GLU A 323 -13.08 19.63 34.29
N PRO A 324 -14.18 19.14 34.90
CA PRO A 324 -14.25 17.73 35.31
C PRO A 324 -14.28 16.80 34.10
N LYS A 325 -13.77 15.58 34.29
CA LYS A 325 -13.85 14.49 33.32
C LYS A 325 -14.47 13.24 33.95
N GLU A 326 -14.82 12.27 33.13
CA GLU A 326 -15.24 10.95 33.59
C GLU A 326 -14.04 10.14 34.14
N ALA A 327 -14.31 8.99 34.77
CA ALA A 327 -13.29 8.24 35.49
C ALA A 327 -12.19 7.63 34.61
N GLY A 328 -12.49 7.26 33.36
CA GLY A 328 -11.56 6.62 32.44
C GLY A 328 -10.50 7.55 31.85
N ASP A 329 -9.66 7.00 30.97
CA ASP A 329 -8.74 7.78 30.13
C ASP A 329 -9.51 8.84 29.33
N ALA A 330 -8.93 10.02 29.24
CA ALA A 330 -9.45 11.14 28.48
C ALA A 330 -8.41 11.64 27.47
N LEU A 331 -8.92 12.26 26.40
CA LEU A 331 -8.13 12.94 25.39
C LEU A 331 -8.17 14.45 25.64
N TYR A 332 -7.00 15.09 25.58
CA TYR A 332 -6.82 16.52 25.72
C TYR A 332 -6.17 17.12 24.49
N ARG A 333 -6.40 18.41 24.26
CA ARG A 333 -5.72 19.24 23.26
C ARG A 333 -4.94 20.33 23.98
N TYR A 334 -3.67 20.46 23.65
CA TYR A 334 -2.79 21.54 24.06
C TYR A 334 -2.42 22.39 22.84
N ASP A 335 -2.64 23.69 22.95
CA ASP A 335 -2.28 24.70 21.97
C ASP A 335 -0.97 25.35 22.38
N VAL A 336 0.08 25.19 21.57
CA VAL A 336 1.44 25.61 21.92
C VAL A 336 1.52 27.14 22.01
N ALA A 337 1.02 27.86 21.01
CA ALA A 337 1.10 29.31 20.95
C ALA A 337 0.33 30.00 22.09
N SER A 338 -0.87 29.52 22.42
CA SER A 338 -1.73 30.15 23.43
C SER A 338 -1.62 29.53 24.83
N ASP A 339 -0.73 28.54 25.03
CA ASP A 339 -0.60 27.75 26.27
C ASP A 339 -1.97 27.25 26.79
N THR A 340 -2.87 26.90 25.88
CA THR A 340 -4.25 26.55 26.21
C THR A 340 -4.42 25.04 26.23
N LEU A 341 -4.94 24.51 27.33
CA LEU A 341 -5.23 23.09 27.50
C LEU A 341 -6.75 22.91 27.66
N SER A 342 -7.34 22.04 26.84
CA SER A 342 -8.78 21.75 26.83
C SER A 342 -9.06 20.25 26.82
N LEU A 343 -10.11 19.82 27.51
CA LEU A 343 -10.64 18.46 27.44
C LEU A 343 -11.34 18.25 26.08
N VAL A 344 -10.97 17.20 25.35
CA VAL A 344 -11.50 16.91 24.00
C VAL A 344 -12.54 15.80 24.05
N ALA A 345 -12.21 14.71 24.73
CA ALA A 345 -13.09 13.55 24.86
C ALA A 345 -12.86 12.86 26.20
N THR A 346 -13.94 12.37 26.79
CA THR A 346 -13.91 11.57 28.02
C THR A 346 -15.05 10.57 28.00
N ASP A 347 -14.84 9.42 28.63
CA ASP A 347 -15.86 8.40 28.84
C ASP A 347 -15.60 7.66 30.15
N ALA A 348 -16.63 7.09 30.78
CA ALA A 348 -16.48 6.37 32.03
C ALA A 348 -15.62 5.11 31.88
N ALA A 349 -15.67 4.46 30.72
CA ALA A 349 -14.82 3.31 30.40
C ALA A 349 -13.42 3.71 29.90
N GLY A 350 -13.25 4.96 29.46
CA GLY A 350 -12.02 5.47 28.83
C GLY A 350 -12.18 5.70 27.33
N VAL A 351 -11.25 6.47 26.76
CA VAL A 351 -11.12 6.69 25.32
C VAL A 351 -9.70 6.39 24.86
N SER A 352 -9.58 5.85 23.64
CA SER A 352 -8.30 5.57 22.99
C SER A 352 -8.17 6.40 21.72
N PHE A 353 -7.09 7.18 21.60
CA PHE A 353 -6.71 7.89 20.37
C PHE A 353 -6.37 6.91 19.24
N LEU A 354 -6.75 7.24 18.00
CA LEU A 354 -6.52 6.40 16.82
C LEU A 354 -5.84 7.13 15.65
N GLY A 355 -6.02 8.43 15.52
CA GLY A 355 -5.35 9.21 14.47
C GLY A 355 -5.84 10.66 14.39
N LEU A 356 -5.06 11.49 13.71
CA LEU A 356 -5.38 12.89 13.48
C LEU A 356 -5.03 13.35 12.05
N SER A 357 -5.68 14.41 11.58
CA SER A 357 -5.33 15.09 10.34
C SER A 357 -4.05 15.91 10.47
N ALA A 358 -3.37 16.15 9.34
CA ALA A 358 -2.10 16.89 9.30
C ALA A 358 -2.21 18.30 9.91
N ASP A 359 -3.34 18.98 9.73
CA ASP A 359 -3.62 20.28 10.35
C ASP A 359 -4.02 20.21 11.84
N GLY A 360 -4.11 19.02 12.42
CA GLY A 360 -4.57 18.79 13.80
C GLY A 360 -6.03 19.17 14.06
N SER A 361 -6.84 19.48 13.04
CA SER A 361 -8.22 19.95 13.22
C SER A 361 -9.23 18.83 13.43
N THR A 362 -8.86 17.60 13.06
CA THR A 362 -9.73 16.41 13.08
C THR A 362 -9.03 15.27 13.78
N VAL A 363 -9.70 14.68 14.77
CA VAL A 363 -9.19 13.52 15.52
C VAL A 363 -10.19 12.39 15.49
N VAL A 364 -9.72 11.18 15.26
CA VAL A 364 -10.49 9.94 15.41
C VAL A 364 -10.02 9.22 16.66
N TYR A 365 -10.98 8.75 17.44
CA TYR A 365 -10.77 8.00 18.67
C TYR A 365 -11.87 6.95 18.83
N ARG A 366 -11.67 5.99 19.74
CA ARG A 366 -12.73 5.07 20.18
C ARG A 366 -13.02 5.24 21.65
N THR A 367 -14.24 4.93 22.08
CA THR A 367 -14.53 4.62 23.49
C THR A 367 -14.08 3.20 23.82
N ASP A 368 -13.62 2.97 25.05
CA ASP A 368 -13.09 1.66 25.46
C ASP A 368 -14.19 0.65 25.82
N PHE A 369 -15.40 1.14 26.12
CA PHE A 369 -16.63 0.34 26.15
C PHE A 369 -17.89 1.23 26.22
N PRO A 370 -18.93 1.04 25.37
CA PRO A 370 -18.94 0.18 24.17
C PRO A 370 -17.96 0.74 23.12
N TRP A 371 -17.38 -0.10 22.27
CA TRP A 371 -16.37 0.32 21.28
C TRP A 371 -16.93 1.16 20.13
N ASP A 372 -17.35 2.39 20.40
CA ASP A 372 -17.80 3.33 19.37
C ASP A 372 -16.61 4.03 18.74
N LEU A 373 -16.57 4.06 17.41
CA LEU A 373 -15.64 4.91 16.67
C LEU A 373 -16.22 6.32 16.57
N ARG A 374 -15.44 7.34 16.94
CA ARG A 374 -15.87 8.73 17.00
C ARG A 374 -14.84 9.66 16.36
N VAL A 375 -15.32 10.78 15.86
CA VAL A 375 -14.50 11.87 15.33
C VAL A 375 -14.80 13.16 16.08
N VAL A 376 -13.76 13.95 16.36
CA VAL A 376 -13.89 15.35 16.79
C VAL A 376 -13.38 16.25 15.68
N ARG A 377 -14.18 17.23 15.25
CA ARG A 377 -13.77 18.29 14.33
C ARG A 377 -14.46 19.60 14.70
N GLY A 378 -13.70 20.69 14.80
CA GLY A 378 -14.25 22.01 15.18
C GLY A 378 -15.00 22.00 16.52
N GLY A 379 -14.52 21.21 17.50
CA GLY A 379 -15.15 21.03 18.81
C GLY A 379 -16.42 20.16 18.82
N SER A 380 -16.88 19.68 17.66
CA SER A 380 -18.06 18.82 17.56
C SER A 380 -17.66 17.35 17.53
N VAL A 381 -18.26 16.55 18.42
CA VAL A 381 -18.09 15.09 18.46
C VAL A 381 -19.17 14.42 17.61
N THR A 382 -18.77 13.53 16.71
CA THR A 382 -19.67 12.71 15.90
C THR A 382 -19.35 11.22 16.08
N THR A 383 -20.35 10.42 16.44
CA THR A 383 -20.23 8.95 16.43
C THR A 383 -20.34 8.43 15.00
N LEU A 384 -19.31 7.72 14.56
CA LEU A 384 -19.24 7.13 13.22
C LEU A 384 -19.99 5.80 13.16
N GLY A 385 -19.88 4.98 14.21
CA GLY A 385 -20.54 3.68 14.32
C GLY A 385 -19.92 2.82 15.42
N ALA A 386 -20.41 1.59 15.55
CA ALA A 386 -19.93 0.63 16.55
C ALA A 386 -18.94 -0.33 15.93
N LEU A 387 -17.78 -0.50 16.56
CA LEU A 387 -16.72 -1.42 16.15
C LEU A 387 -17.05 -2.87 16.53
N ASP A 388 -16.56 -3.81 15.73
CA ASP A 388 -16.51 -5.22 16.13
C ASP A 388 -15.31 -5.48 17.06
N ALA A 389 -15.36 -6.55 17.87
CA ALA A 389 -14.23 -6.95 18.70
C ALA A 389 -12.94 -7.17 17.89
N MET A 390 -13.07 -7.66 16.66
CA MET A 390 -11.94 -7.84 15.74
C MET A 390 -11.39 -6.53 15.20
N ASP A 391 -12.18 -5.44 15.17
CA ASP A 391 -11.65 -4.12 14.83
C ASP A 391 -10.84 -3.50 15.99
N VAL A 392 -10.84 -4.12 17.17
CA VAL A 392 -10.26 -3.59 18.42
C VAL A 392 -9.03 -4.37 18.86
N PHE A 393 -9.07 -5.70 18.76
CA PHE A 393 -8.05 -6.59 19.29
C PHE A 393 -7.11 -7.18 18.23
N ASP A 394 -7.39 -6.99 16.94
CA ASP A 394 -6.52 -7.46 15.86
C ASP A 394 -5.55 -6.37 15.42
N TYR A 395 -4.36 -6.76 14.96
CA TYR A 395 -3.30 -5.84 14.55
C TYR A 395 -3.72 -5.03 13.32
N TYR A 396 -3.20 -3.81 13.20
CA TYR A 396 -3.39 -2.92 12.06
C TYR A 396 -4.85 -2.48 11.75
N THR A 397 -5.81 -2.85 12.60
CA THR A 397 -7.24 -2.54 12.40
C THR A 397 -7.61 -1.11 12.81
N VAL A 398 -8.80 -0.64 12.39
CA VAL A 398 -9.23 0.76 12.57
C VAL A 398 -9.31 1.17 14.03
N GLY A 399 -9.63 0.25 14.93
CA GLY A 399 -9.71 0.52 16.36
C GLY A 399 -8.40 0.31 17.08
N SER A 400 -7.36 -0.26 16.49
CA SER A 400 -6.06 -0.43 17.16
C SER A 400 -5.46 0.94 17.49
N SER A 401 -5.06 1.15 18.75
CA SER A 401 -4.35 2.36 19.20
C SER A 401 -2.84 2.31 18.90
N GLY A 402 -2.36 1.25 18.25
CA GLY A 402 -1.02 1.20 17.68
C GLY A 402 -0.90 2.17 16.49
N PHE A 403 0.25 2.83 16.38
CA PHE A 403 0.60 3.72 15.25
C PHE A 403 0.57 2.98 13.88
N ASP A 404 0.60 1.66 13.90
CA ASP A 404 0.57 0.78 12.73
C ASP A 404 -0.84 0.52 12.18
N SER A 405 -1.88 1.24 12.65
CA SER A 405 -3.24 1.14 12.11
C SER A 405 -3.29 1.42 10.60
N ARG A 406 -3.46 0.37 9.80
CA ARG A 406 -3.53 0.44 8.33
C ARG A 406 -4.94 0.72 7.84
N ALA A 407 -5.94 0.67 8.71
CA ALA A 407 -7.34 0.75 8.34
C ALA A 407 -7.99 2.13 8.59
N LEU A 408 -7.20 3.20 8.76
CA LEU A 408 -7.69 4.57 8.96
C LEU A 408 -6.81 5.62 8.24
N ARG A 409 -7.40 6.47 7.40
CA ARG A 409 -6.70 7.49 6.61
C ARG A 409 -7.45 8.82 6.61
N PHE A 410 -6.69 9.89 6.51
CA PHE A 410 -7.19 11.26 6.47
C PHE A 410 -6.80 11.91 5.15
N ALA A 411 -7.67 12.75 4.59
CA ALA A 411 -7.20 13.81 3.71
C ALA A 411 -6.31 14.78 4.51
N PRO A 412 -5.34 15.46 3.89
CA PRO A 412 -4.45 16.40 4.59
C PRO A 412 -5.18 17.47 5.41
N ASP A 413 -6.29 17.99 4.89
CA ASP A 413 -7.14 19.00 5.55
C ASP A 413 -8.15 18.41 6.58
N GLY A 414 -8.06 17.10 6.83
CA GLY A 414 -8.96 16.32 7.68
C GLY A 414 -10.41 16.24 7.22
N SER A 415 -10.76 16.81 6.06
CA SER A 415 -12.15 16.92 5.61
C SER A 415 -12.76 15.58 5.23
N VAL A 416 -11.90 14.61 4.91
CA VAL A 416 -12.26 13.25 4.57
C VAL A 416 -11.55 12.29 5.51
N ILE A 417 -12.32 11.37 6.10
CA ILE A 417 -11.79 10.20 6.79
C ILE A 417 -12.20 8.97 6.00
N VAL A 418 -11.25 8.08 5.74
CA VAL A 418 -11.50 6.77 5.12
C VAL A 418 -11.05 5.68 6.08
N PHE A 419 -11.89 4.68 6.29
CA PHE A 419 -11.54 3.58 7.18
C PHE A 419 -12.13 2.25 6.73
N SER A 420 -11.48 1.16 7.15
CA SER A 420 -11.94 -0.21 6.91
C SER A 420 -12.37 -0.86 8.22
N ALA A 421 -13.58 -1.40 8.29
CA ALA A 421 -14.14 -1.94 9.54
C ALA A 421 -15.11 -3.12 9.33
N LEU A 422 -15.14 -4.04 10.30
CA LEU A 422 -16.10 -5.16 10.40
C LEU A 422 -17.41 -4.74 11.09
N GLY A 423 -17.35 -3.71 11.92
CA GLY A 423 -18.45 -3.20 12.71
C GLY A 423 -19.64 -2.65 11.92
N SER A 424 -20.57 -2.07 12.66
CA SER A 424 -21.85 -1.57 12.14
C SER A 424 -21.78 -0.07 11.87
N PHE A 425 -21.72 0.29 10.59
CA PHE A 425 -21.64 1.66 10.10
C PHE A 425 -22.64 1.88 8.97
N ASP A 426 -23.21 3.10 8.86
CA ASP A 426 -24.16 3.46 7.78
C ASP A 426 -25.34 2.47 7.66
N GLY A 427 -25.85 1.98 8.80
CA GLY A 427 -26.95 1.00 8.85
C GLY A 427 -26.61 -0.40 8.32
N THR A 428 -25.33 -0.68 8.03
CA THR A 428 -24.87 -1.98 7.55
C THR A 428 -24.75 -2.95 8.74
N PRO A 429 -25.43 -4.11 8.73
CA PRO A 429 -25.23 -5.11 9.78
C PRO A 429 -23.84 -5.75 9.67
N PRO A 430 -23.25 -6.22 10.79
CA PRO A 430 -21.96 -6.88 10.78
C PRO A 430 -22.00 -8.16 9.93
N GLY A 431 -20.94 -8.44 9.17
CA GLY A 431 -20.91 -9.62 8.28
C GLY A 431 -19.69 -9.75 7.36
N GLY A 432 -18.87 -8.70 7.24
CA GLY A 432 -17.61 -8.68 6.49
C GLY A 432 -17.01 -7.28 6.51
N ARG A 433 -15.69 -7.17 6.35
CA ARG A 433 -15.01 -5.88 6.43
C ARG A 433 -15.36 -5.01 5.23
N GLN A 434 -15.65 -3.73 5.47
CA GLN A 434 -16.09 -2.79 4.44
C GLN A 434 -15.31 -1.49 4.55
N VAL A 435 -15.20 -0.78 3.44
CA VAL A 435 -14.56 0.53 3.39
C VAL A 435 -15.61 1.63 3.47
N TYR A 436 -15.41 2.52 4.42
CA TYR A 436 -16.28 3.64 4.72
C TYR A 436 -15.54 4.95 4.50
N ARG A 437 -16.29 5.97 4.12
CA ARG A 437 -15.84 7.36 4.00
C ARG A 437 -16.73 8.23 4.87
N TRP A 438 -16.13 9.14 5.62
CA TRP A 438 -16.83 10.18 6.36
C TRP A 438 -16.44 11.57 5.86
N THR A 439 -17.43 12.47 5.84
CA THR A 439 -17.25 13.93 5.70
C THR A 439 -18.21 14.64 6.65
N PRO A 440 -17.91 15.87 7.08
CA PRO A 440 -18.83 16.65 7.90
C PRO A 440 -20.22 16.81 7.27
N GLU A 441 -20.29 16.96 5.94
CA GLU A 441 -21.54 17.26 5.24
C GLU A 441 -22.40 16.01 4.99
N GLN A 442 -21.77 14.86 4.75
CA GLN A 442 -22.47 13.65 4.30
C GLN A 442 -22.57 12.56 5.36
N GLY A 443 -21.87 12.70 6.50
CA GLY A 443 -21.73 11.64 7.49
C GLY A 443 -20.94 10.43 6.95
N VAL A 444 -21.06 9.30 7.64
CA VAL A 444 -20.44 8.03 7.23
C VAL A 444 -21.21 7.42 6.07
N ARG A 445 -20.49 6.94 5.05
CA ARG A 445 -21.03 6.20 3.93
C ARG A 445 -20.16 5.01 3.58
N ARG A 446 -20.76 3.87 3.28
CA ARG A 446 -20.02 2.74 2.67
C ARG A 446 -19.65 3.08 1.23
N ILE A 447 -18.37 2.95 0.87
CA ILE A 447 -17.89 3.19 -0.50
C ILE A 447 -17.54 1.88 -1.24
N SER A 448 -17.25 0.80 -0.52
CA SER A 448 -17.12 -0.55 -1.07
C SER A 448 -18.51 -1.09 -1.46
N THR A 449 -19.03 -0.67 -2.60
CA THR A 449 -20.36 -1.07 -3.10
C THR A 449 -20.33 -1.48 -4.56
N THR A 450 -21.21 -2.40 -4.94
CA THR A 450 -21.46 -2.68 -6.36
C THR A 450 -22.22 -1.52 -7.01
N ALA A 451 -22.35 -1.54 -8.33
CA ALA A 451 -23.19 -0.58 -9.06
C ALA A 451 -24.66 -0.52 -8.57
N GLU A 452 -25.15 -1.58 -7.94
CA GLU A 452 -26.49 -1.65 -7.33
C GLU A 452 -26.54 -1.15 -5.88
N GLY A 453 -25.41 -0.76 -5.29
CA GLY A 453 -25.30 -0.32 -3.89
C GLY A 453 -25.16 -1.45 -2.87
N ASP A 454 -25.16 -2.70 -3.33
CA ASP A 454 -24.96 -3.87 -2.48
C ASP A 454 -23.52 -3.91 -1.93
N PRO A 455 -23.29 -4.37 -0.68
CA PRO A 455 -21.93 -4.61 -0.20
C PRO A 455 -21.30 -5.82 -0.92
N PRO A 456 -19.96 -5.88 -1.05
CA PRO A 456 -19.27 -7.12 -1.37
C PRO A 456 -19.62 -8.22 -0.37
N ALA A 457 -19.68 -9.45 -0.86
CA ALA A 457 -19.78 -10.67 -0.06
C ALA A 457 -18.47 -11.00 0.66
N GLY A 458 -17.33 -10.65 0.05
CA GLY A 458 -15.99 -10.68 0.66
C GLY A 458 -15.66 -9.38 1.42
N GLY A 459 -14.49 -9.37 2.05
CA GLY A 459 -13.94 -8.16 2.68
C GLY A 459 -13.46 -7.14 1.65
N ALA A 460 -13.55 -5.86 2.00
CA ALA A 460 -12.90 -4.76 1.31
C ALA A 460 -12.03 -3.98 2.30
N ASP A 461 -10.86 -3.52 1.83
CA ASP A 461 -9.78 -3.00 2.67
C ASP A 461 -9.01 -1.85 2.03
N ILE A 462 -8.20 -1.14 2.82
CA ILE A 462 -7.35 -0.04 2.38
C ILE A 462 -5.89 -0.26 2.80
N GLY A 463 -4.95 0.44 2.16
CA GLY A 463 -3.57 0.52 2.62
C GLY A 463 -2.86 -0.84 2.67
N ASN A 464 -3.14 -1.72 1.71
CA ASN A 464 -2.55 -3.06 1.62
C ASN A 464 -2.86 -3.99 2.81
N PHE A 465 -3.91 -3.71 3.59
CA PHE A 465 -4.27 -4.50 4.76
C PHE A 465 -4.65 -5.96 4.41
N SER A 466 -5.01 -6.23 3.14
CA SER A 466 -5.29 -7.57 2.61
C SER A 466 -4.15 -8.59 2.82
N ILE A 467 -2.90 -8.15 3.02
CA ILE A 467 -1.76 -9.05 3.24
C ILE A 467 -1.76 -9.74 4.60
N SER A 468 -2.41 -9.12 5.61
CA SER A 468 -2.40 -9.62 6.98
C SER A 468 -3.24 -10.89 7.17
N PHE A 469 -4.09 -11.25 6.20
CA PHE A 469 -4.97 -12.43 6.26
C PHE A 469 -4.47 -13.66 5.48
N GLY A 470 -3.19 -13.70 5.08
CA GLY A 470 -2.60 -14.91 4.49
C GLY A 470 -3.14 -15.28 3.10
N LEU A 471 -3.66 -14.29 2.36
CA LEU A 471 -4.04 -14.45 0.94
C LEU A 471 -2.84 -14.74 0.03
N ILE A 472 -1.62 -14.52 0.54
CA ILE A 472 -0.38 -14.90 -0.13
C ILE A 472 0.06 -16.28 0.41
N PRO A 473 0.47 -17.23 -0.44
CA PRO A 473 0.95 -18.55 0.00
C PRO A 473 1.96 -18.45 1.15
N ARG A 474 2.00 -19.48 2.01
CA ARG A 474 2.87 -19.65 3.21
C ARG A 474 4.34 -19.21 3.10
N ALA A 475 4.87 -18.96 1.90
CA ALA A 475 6.19 -18.37 1.68
C ALA A 475 6.29 -16.89 2.09
N VAL A 476 5.19 -16.21 2.50
CA VAL A 476 5.17 -14.80 2.94
C VAL A 476 4.68 -14.66 4.37
N SER A 477 5.21 -15.47 5.28
CA SER A 477 5.05 -15.15 6.70
C SER A 477 5.77 -13.82 6.95
N ILE A 478 5.02 -12.73 7.09
CA ILE A 478 5.53 -11.37 7.41
C ILE A 478 5.90 -11.30 8.90
N SER A 479 6.55 -12.34 9.42
CA SER A 479 6.71 -12.55 10.86
C SER A 479 7.97 -11.90 11.47
N ASN A 480 8.62 -10.99 10.74
CA ASN A 480 9.86 -10.35 11.19
C ASN A 480 9.66 -8.84 11.36
N THR A 481 10.32 -8.26 12.36
CA THR A 481 10.18 -6.84 12.78
C THR A 481 10.47 -5.85 11.65
N LEU A 482 11.46 -6.13 10.77
CA LEU A 482 11.72 -5.27 9.61
C LEU A 482 10.67 -5.35 8.48
N ARG A 483 9.77 -6.33 8.52
CA ARG A 483 8.81 -6.59 7.43
C ARG A 483 7.40 -6.08 7.73
N ASN A 484 7.12 -5.77 8.99
CA ASN A 484 5.82 -5.29 9.44
C ASN A 484 5.68 -3.77 9.39
N PHE A 485 6.62 -3.07 8.77
CA PHE A 485 6.61 -1.61 8.76
C PHE A 485 5.40 -1.04 8.05
N PRO A 486 4.71 -0.06 8.66
CA PRO A 486 3.51 0.49 8.09
C PRO A 486 3.90 1.44 6.96
N LEU A 487 3.93 0.92 5.74
CA LEU A 487 3.30 1.72 4.71
C LEU A 487 1.82 1.77 4.99
N LEU A 488 1.40 2.91 5.48
CA LEU A 488 0.01 3.27 5.50
C LEU A 488 -0.49 3.45 4.04
N GLY A 489 0.34 4.05 3.18
CA GLY A 489 -0.07 4.52 1.87
C GLY A 489 -1.13 5.62 1.97
N ARG A 490 -1.16 6.55 1.01
CA ARG A 490 -2.03 7.73 1.13
C ARG A 490 -3.51 7.40 1.12
N VAL A 491 -3.94 6.48 0.23
CA VAL A 491 -5.32 5.98 0.05
C VAL A 491 -6.30 7.05 -0.43
N VAL A 492 -6.14 8.30 0.00
CA VAL A 492 -6.97 9.45 -0.35
C VAL A 492 -6.14 10.40 -1.20
N ALA A 493 -6.70 10.85 -2.33
CA ALA A 493 -6.13 11.93 -3.14
C ALA A 493 -6.74 13.28 -2.75
N GLU A 494 -6.05 14.38 -3.09
CA GLU A 494 -6.51 15.75 -2.82
C GLU A 494 -7.89 16.07 -3.41
N ASP A 495 -8.26 15.43 -4.52
CA ASP A 495 -9.55 15.64 -5.18
C ASP A 495 -10.68 14.75 -4.61
N GLY A 496 -10.44 14.11 -3.46
CA GLY A 496 -11.40 13.27 -2.75
C GLY A 496 -11.55 11.86 -3.31
N ARG A 497 -10.72 11.45 -4.30
CA ARG A 497 -10.63 10.04 -4.71
C ARG A 497 -10.13 9.18 -3.56
N VAL A 498 -10.67 7.97 -3.48
CA VAL A 498 -10.27 6.97 -2.49
C VAL A 498 -9.89 5.67 -3.18
N PHE A 499 -8.76 5.09 -2.81
CA PHE A 499 -8.26 3.83 -3.34
C PHE A 499 -8.44 2.71 -2.32
N PHE A 500 -8.97 1.57 -2.76
CA PHE A 500 -9.25 0.44 -1.87
C PHE A 500 -9.19 -0.88 -2.64
N GLU A 501 -9.25 -1.98 -1.91
CA GLU A 501 -8.98 -3.32 -2.44
C GLU A 501 -10.09 -4.29 -2.04
N THR A 502 -10.45 -5.19 -2.95
CA THR A 502 -11.32 -6.34 -2.64
C THR A 502 -11.16 -7.41 -3.71
N ALA A 503 -11.42 -8.67 -3.36
CA ALA A 503 -11.49 -9.78 -4.33
C ALA A 503 -12.88 -9.91 -4.99
N ASP A 504 -13.84 -9.10 -4.56
CA ASP A 504 -15.20 -9.13 -5.08
C ASP A 504 -15.36 -8.19 -6.28
N GLN A 505 -16.09 -8.68 -7.28
CA GLN A 505 -16.37 -7.95 -8.51
C GLN A 505 -17.38 -6.80 -8.28
N LEU A 506 -16.89 -5.61 -7.93
CA LEU A 506 -17.74 -4.44 -7.69
C LEU A 506 -18.26 -3.81 -8.99
N VAL A 507 -17.51 -3.99 -10.09
CA VAL A 507 -17.84 -3.45 -11.41
C VAL A 507 -17.85 -4.55 -12.47
N ALA A 508 -18.60 -4.34 -13.55
CA ALA A 508 -18.76 -5.35 -14.60
C ALA A 508 -17.47 -5.66 -15.39
N SER A 509 -16.45 -4.80 -15.30
CA SER A 509 -15.13 -5.00 -15.89
C SER A 509 -14.19 -5.83 -15.01
N ASP A 510 -14.54 -6.10 -13.75
CA ASP A 510 -13.83 -7.10 -12.94
C ASP A 510 -14.34 -8.48 -13.32
N LEU A 511 -13.43 -9.31 -13.80
CA LEU A 511 -13.68 -10.62 -14.38
C LEU A 511 -12.92 -11.74 -13.64
N ASN A 512 -12.19 -11.44 -12.56
CA ASN A 512 -11.38 -12.43 -11.85
C ASN A 512 -11.96 -12.72 -10.44
N GLU A 513 -11.26 -13.52 -9.63
CA GLU A 513 -11.67 -13.85 -8.25
C GLU A 513 -10.53 -13.49 -7.27
N TYR A 514 -9.67 -12.55 -7.66
CA TYR A 514 -8.46 -12.12 -6.97
C TYR A 514 -8.66 -10.68 -6.49
N VAL A 515 -7.93 -10.32 -5.43
CA VAL A 515 -7.89 -8.93 -4.96
C VAL A 515 -7.49 -8.01 -6.11
N ASP A 516 -8.31 -7.00 -6.35
CA ASP A 516 -8.11 -5.93 -7.29
C ASP A 516 -8.09 -4.58 -6.57
N VAL A 517 -7.40 -3.60 -7.16
CA VAL A 517 -7.34 -2.22 -6.70
C VAL A 517 -8.43 -1.41 -7.41
N TYR A 518 -9.24 -0.73 -6.62
CA TYR A 518 -10.35 0.09 -7.04
C TYR A 518 -10.11 1.56 -6.68
N GLU A 519 -10.68 2.47 -7.46
CA GLU A 519 -10.88 3.87 -7.09
C GLU A 519 -12.37 4.15 -6.88
N TRP A 520 -12.68 4.96 -5.88
CA TRP A 520 -14.00 5.55 -5.67
C TRP A 520 -13.90 7.07 -5.84
N LYS A 521 -14.85 7.66 -6.57
CA LYS A 521 -15.04 9.11 -6.67
C LYS A 521 -16.52 9.42 -6.88
N ASP A 522 -17.08 10.31 -6.08
CA ASP A 522 -18.44 10.85 -6.26
C ASP A 522 -19.51 9.75 -6.48
N GLY A 523 -19.46 8.70 -5.67
CA GLY A 523 -20.40 7.57 -5.75
C GLY A 523 -20.13 6.57 -6.88
N THR A 524 -19.06 6.76 -7.65
CA THR A 524 -18.66 5.85 -8.74
C THR A 524 -17.42 5.06 -8.34
N VAL A 525 -17.51 3.73 -8.43
CA VAL A 525 -16.38 2.80 -8.30
C VAL A 525 -15.83 2.47 -9.69
N ARG A 526 -14.50 2.45 -9.85
CA ARG A 526 -13.80 2.01 -11.07
C ARG A 526 -12.59 1.15 -10.70
N LEU A 527 -12.17 0.28 -11.62
CA LEU A 527 -10.95 -0.51 -11.46
C LEU A 527 -9.70 0.30 -11.82
N VAL A 528 -8.69 0.24 -10.94
CA VAL A 528 -7.33 0.71 -11.18
C VAL A 528 -6.45 -0.43 -11.68
N SER A 529 -6.54 -1.62 -11.08
CA SER A 529 -5.92 -2.84 -11.61
C SER A 529 -6.72 -3.37 -12.82
N PRO A 530 -6.15 -4.28 -13.64
CA PRO A 530 -6.83 -4.64 -14.88
C PRO A 530 -8.02 -5.60 -14.73
N GLY A 531 -8.26 -6.22 -13.57
CA GLY A 531 -9.46 -7.04 -13.29
C GLY A 531 -9.59 -8.33 -14.09
N THR A 532 -8.55 -8.76 -14.81
CA THR A 532 -8.60 -9.96 -15.67
C THR A 532 -7.57 -11.02 -15.31
N GLN A 533 -6.56 -10.62 -14.55
CA GLN A 533 -5.40 -11.39 -14.16
C GLN A 533 -5.76 -12.40 -13.07
N ARG A 534 -4.99 -13.48 -12.99
CA ARG A 534 -5.12 -14.56 -12.02
C ARG A 534 -4.08 -14.43 -10.90
N ALA A 535 -3.86 -13.19 -10.48
CA ALA A 535 -2.97 -12.82 -9.41
C ALA A 535 -3.59 -11.65 -8.66
N HIS A 536 -3.28 -11.54 -7.37
CA HIS A 536 -3.65 -10.38 -6.58
C HIS A 536 -2.95 -9.13 -7.10
N ALA A 537 -3.68 -8.03 -7.17
CA ALA A 537 -3.15 -6.68 -7.28
C ALA A 537 -3.32 -6.02 -5.91
N LEU A 538 -2.20 -5.71 -5.27
CA LEU A 538 -2.16 -5.20 -3.92
C LEU A 538 -1.72 -3.74 -3.93
N TYR A 539 -2.57 -2.85 -3.44
CA TYR A 539 -2.30 -1.43 -3.33
C TYR A 539 -0.98 -1.20 -2.59
N HIS A 540 -0.20 -0.22 -3.06
CA HIS A 540 1.09 0.12 -2.47
C HIS A 540 1.07 1.57 -1.99
N ASP A 541 0.84 2.53 -2.90
CA ASP A 541 0.70 3.95 -2.58
C ASP A 541 0.05 4.72 -3.76
N ASN A 542 -0.24 6.01 -3.60
CA ASN A 542 -0.67 6.90 -4.68
C ASN A 542 0.01 8.27 -4.60
N SER A 543 0.14 8.96 -5.75
CA SER A 543 0.51 10.38 -5.77
C SER A 543 -0.56 11.23 -5.08
N VAL A 544 -0.19 12.38 -4.54
CA VAL A 544 -1.10 13.29 -3.81
C VAL A 544 -2.29 13.71 -4.67
N ASP A 545 -2.07 13.94 -5.96
CA ASP A 545 -3.13 14.24 -6.92
C ASP A 545 -3.98 13.03 -7.32
N GLY A 546 -3.57 11.80 -7.01
CA GLY A 546 -4.23 10.54 -7.37
C GLY A 546 -4.04 10.09 -8.83
N ASN A 547 -3.21 10.77 -9.62
CA ASN A 547 -2.98 10.45 -11.03
C ASN A 547 -2.03 9.28 -11.25
N THR A 548 -1.25 8.91 -10.23
CA THR A 548 -0.42 7.71 -10.21
C THR A 548 -0.82 6.84 -9.03
N VAL A 549 -1.14 5.57 -9.29
CA VAL A 549 -1.42 4.58 -8.25
C VAL A 549 -0.45 3.44 -8.41
N PHE A 550 0.30 3.13 -7.36
CA PHE A 550 1.24 2.03 -7.29
C PHE A 550 0.57 0.80 -6.69
N PHE A 551 0.83 -0.36 -7.26
CA PHE A 551 0.37 -1.63 -6.72
C PHE A 551 1.33 -2.75 -7.11
N THR A 552 1.42 -3.77 -6.26
CA THR A 552 2.22 -4.96 -6.54
C THR A 552 1.36 -6.08 -7.11
N THR A 553 1.93 -6.86 -8.01
CA THR A 553 1.27 -8.06 -8.53
C THR A 553 2.30 -9.03 -9.09
N SER A 554 1.98 -10.32 -9.08
CA SER A 554 2.78 -11.33 -9.80
C SER A 554 2.28 -11.58 -11.23
N ALA A 555 1.36 -10.74 -11.73
CA ALA A 555 0.88 -10.82 -13.09
C ALA A 555 1.73 -9.95 -14.02
N ARG A 556 2.03 -10.51 -15.20
CA ARG A 556 2.74 -9.79 -16.26
C ARG A 556 1.80 -8.85 -16.98
N LEU A 557 1.71 -7.61 -16.52
CA LEU A 557 0.86 -6.59 -17.14
C LEU A 557 1.46 -6.03 -18.42
N ILE A 558 2.80 -6.06 -18.52
CA ILE A 558 3.55 -5.68 -19.70
C ILE A 558 4.45 -6.85 -20.11
N PRO A 559 3.90 -7.89 -20.77
CA PRO A 559 4.65 -9.12 -21.04
C PRO A 559 5.84 -8.95 -21.99
N GLU A 560 5.95 -7.80 -22.66
CA GLU A 560 7.12 -7.40 -23.44
C GLU A 560 8.35 -7.06 -22.55
N LEU A 561 8.13 -6.66 -21.29
CA LEU A 561 9.18 -6.25 -20.33
C LEU A 561 9.26 -7.17 -19.12
N ASP A 562 8.12 -7.65 -18.61
CA ASP A 562 8.02 -8.56 -17.47
C ASP A 562 8.05 -10.02 -17.94
N ARG A 563 9.11 -10.73 -17.53
CA ARG A 563 9.48 -12.04 -18.06
C ARG A 563 9.30 -13.18 -17.05
N ASN A 564 8.91 -12.91 -15.81
CA ASN A 564 8.81 -13.94 -14.78
C ASN A 564 7.47 -13.84 -14.03
N THR A 565 7.38 -14.49 -12.86
CA THR A 565 6.18 -14.48 -12.01
C THR A 565 6.54 -14.08 -10.57
N ALA A 566 7.66 -13.36 -10.39
CA ALA A 566 7.96 -12.69 -9.14
C ALA A 566 6.92 -11.59 -8.91
N ILE A 567 6.88 -11.04 -7.70
CA ILE A 567 5.97 -9.93 -7.40
C ILE A 567 6.69 -8.65 -7.83
N ASP A 568 6.12 -7.97 -8.82
CA ASP A 568 6.62 -6.70 -9.34
C ASP A 568 5.78 -5.53 -8.83
N LEU A 569 6.38 -4.35 -8.82
CA LEU A 569 5.71 -3.07 -8.60
C LEU A 569 5.33 -2.45 -9.95
N TYR A 570 4.07 -2.04 -10.07
CA TYR A 570 3.52 -1.36 -11.23
C TYR A 570 2.94 0.00 -10.84
N ALA A 571 3.02 0.96 -11.75
CA ALA A 571 2.31 2.24 -11.65
C ALA A 571 1.17 2.29 -12.68
N ALA A 572 -0.05 2.56 -12.23
CA ALA A 572 -1.18 2.94 -13.08
C ALA A 572 -1.29 4.46 -13.16
N ARG A 573 -0.85 5.03 -14.29
CA ARG A 573 -0.69 6.48 -14.46
C ARG A 573 -1.62 7.06 -15.52
N VAL A 574 -2.35 8.12 -15.17
CA VAL A 574 -3.14 8.92 -16.11
C VAL A 574 -2.20 9.61 -17.09
N GLY A 575 -2.44 9.42 -18.40
CA GLY A 575 -1.57 9.98 -19.45
C GLY A 575 -0.14 9.42 -19.44
N GLY A 576 0.09 8.29 -18.75
CA GLY A 576 1.39 7.64 -18.66
C GLY A 576 1.62 6.59 -19.74
N GLY A 577 2.50 5.66 -19.41
CA GLY A 577 2.95 4.59 -20.30
C GLY A 577 4.23 4.96 -21.03
N PHE A 578 4.93 3.93 -21.48
CA PHE A 578 6.14 4.06 -22.30
C PHE A 578 5.94 3.35 -23.65
N PRO A 579 6.61 3.82 -24.72
CA PRO A 579 6.70 3.05 -25.95
C PRO A 579 7.28 1.66 -25.67
N LEU A 580 6.57 0.61 -26.09
CA LEU A 580 7.09 -0.75 -26.01
C LEU A 580 8.14 -0.97 -27.12
N PRO A 581 9.18 -1.80 -26.87
CA PRO A 581 10.13 -2.16 -27.91
C PRO A 581 9.41 -2.69 -29.16
N GLU A 582 9.85 -2.26 -30.36
CA GLU A 582 9.30 -2.82 -31.60
C GLU A 582 9.55 -4.33 -31.60
N ARG A 583 8.49 -5.12 -31.76
CA ARG A 583 8.64 -6.57 -31.90
C ARG A 583 9.46 -6.83 -33.16
N ALA A 584 10.56 -7.55 -33.02
CA ALA A 584 11.27 -8.09 -34.18
C ALA A 584 10.23 -8.80 -35.06
N SER A 585 10.10 -8.35 -36.31
CA SER A 585 9.21 -8.98 -37.26
C SER A 585 9.59 -10.45 -37.35
N ALA A 586 8.66 -11.35 -37.01
CA ALA A 586 8.87 -12.77 -37.21
C ALA A 586 9.32 -12.98 -38.66
N CYS A 587 10.49 -13.58 -38.85
CA CYS A 587 11.02 -13.88 -40.17
C CYS A 587 9.98 -14.72 -40.94
N GLU A 588 9.46 -14.19 -42.05
CA GLU A 588 8.54 -14.92 -42.93
C GLU A 588 9.30 -15.58 -44.09
N GLY A 589 9.21 -16.90 -44.18
CA GLY A 589 9.64 -17.70 -45.34
C GLY A 589 11.14 -17.97 -45.40
N ASP A 590 11.66 -18.14 -46.62
CA ASP A 590 13.03 -18.61 -46.91
C ASP A 590 14.14 -17.62 -46.51
N ARG A 591 13.78 -16.44 -45.99
CA ARG A 591 14.71 -15.41 -45.50
C ARG A 591 15.38 -15.77 -44.17
N CYS A 592 15.00 -16.88 -43.53
CA CYS A 592 15.59 -17.32 -42.25
C CYS A 592 16.80 -18.26 -42.44
N GLN A 593 17.18 -18.54 -43.68
CA GLN A 593 18.44 -19.24 -43.97
C GLN A 593 19.53 -18.18 -44.06
N GLY A 594 20.11 -17.82 -42.92
CA GLY A 594 21.30 -16.96 -42.88
C GLY A 594 22.37 -17.47 -43.86
N PRO A 595 23.28 -16.59 -44.33
CA PRO A 595 24.31 -17.00 -45.29
C PRO A 595 25.13 -18.17 -44.72
N LEU A 596 25.36 -19.20 -45.54
CA LEU A 596 26.19 -20.35 -45.20
C LEU A 596 27.57 -19.87 -44.75
N VAL A 597 27.89 -20.05 -43.47
CA VAL A 597 29.19 -19.68 -42.90
C VAL A 597 30.19 -20.78 -43.25
N PRO A 598 31.30 -20.49 -43.96
CA PRO A 598 32.39 -21.45 -44.15
C PRO A 598 33.11 -21.72 -42.82
N PRO A 599 33.85 -22.84 -42.68
CA PRO A 599 34.47 -23.22 -41.40
C PRO A 599 35.46 -22.14 -40.92
N THR A 600 35.38 -21.82 -39.64
CA THR A 600 36.19 -20.81 -38.95
C THR A 600 37.68 -21.17 -39.03
N ALA A 601 38.50 -20.29 -39.61
CA ALA A 601 39.95 -20.34 -39.45
C ALA A 601 40.33 -19.86 -38.04
N LEU A 602 41.24 -20.56 -37.38
CA LEU A 602 41.78 -20.22 -36.06
C LEU A 602 42.41 -18.81 -36.07
N GLN A 603 41.94 -17.91 -35.19
CA GLN A 603 42.61 -16.64 -34.92
C GLN A 603 43.54 -16.75 -33.71
N LEU A 604 44.75 -16.19 -33.86
CA LEU A 604 45.75 -16.01 -32.80
C LEU A 604 45.33 -14.87 -31.85
N PRO A 605 45.73 -14.91 -30.56
CA PRO A 605 45.29 -13.93 -29.56
C PRO A 605 46.07 -12.61 -29.66
N GLY A 606 45.34 -11.49 -29.67
CA GLY A 606 45.86 -10.13 -29.56
C GLY A 606 44.79 -9.21 -28.96
N THR A 607 45.19 -8.36 -28.02
CA THR A 607 44.38 -7.80 -26.92
C THR A 607 43.75 -6.41 -27.17
N THR A 608 42.90 -6.01 -26.21
CA THR A 608 42.46 -4.64 -25.79
C THR A 608 41.22 -3.97 -26.37
N ALA A 609 40.45 -4.61 -27.24
CA ALA A 609 39.08 -4.16 -27.56
C ALA A 609 38.08 -5.28 -27.23
N PHE A 610 37.75 -5.44 -25.95
CA PHE A 610 36.58 -6.23 -25.57
C PHE A 610 35.36 -5.30 -25.63
N ASP A 611 34.73 -5.27 -26.80
CA ASP A 611 33.30 -4.98 -26.91
C ASP A 611 32.62 -6.33 -26.67
N GLY A 612 32.12 -6.52 -25.44
CA GLY A 612 31.43 -7.76 -25.11
C GLY A 612 30.23 -7.91 -26.06
N PRO A 613 29.84 -9.14 -26.44
CA PRO A 613 28.51 -9.31 -27.00
C PRO A 613 27.56 -8.78 -25.91
N GLY A 614 26.98 -7.59 -26.13
CA GLY A 614 25.97 -7.06 -25.23
C GLY A 614 24.98 -8.17 -24.92
N ASP A 615 24.50 -8.24 -23.68
CA ASP A 615 23.70 -9.35 -23.16
C ASP A 615 22.81 -9.91 -24.27
N VAL A 616 23.05 -11.19 -24.61
CA VAL A 616 22.21 -11.90 -25.59
C VAL A 616 20.78 -11.60 -25.20
N GLN A 617 20.06 -10.91 -26.08
CA GLN A 617 18.63 -10.71 -25.90
C GLN A 617 18.01 -12.11 -25.97
N ASP A 618 17.92 -12.78 -24.83
CA ASP A 618 17.19 -14.03 -24.71
C ASP A 618 15.80 -13.75 -25.29
N GLU A 619 15.46 -14.50 -26.34
CA GLU A 619 14.18 -14.39 -27.01
C GLU A 619 13.10 -14.52 -25.94
N ALA A 620 12.23 -13.51 -25.81
CA ALA A 620 11.29 -13.43 -24.70
C ALA A 620 10.52 -14.76 -24.59
N PRO A 621 10.42 -15.36 -23.38
CA PRO A 621 9.68 -16.61 -23.21
C PRO A 621 8.28 -16.44 -23.79
N PRO A 622 7.78 -17.40 -24.59
CA PRO A 622 6.49 -17.25 -25.22
C PRO A 622 5.40 -17.09 -24.15
N VAL A 623 4.68 -15.96 -24.20
CA VAL A 623 3.58 -15.66 -23.26
C VAL A 623 2.33 -16.42 -23.69
N ALA A 624 1.72 -17.14 -22.75
CA ALA A 624 0.46 -17.83 -23.01
C ALA A 624 -0.66 -16.81 -23.29
N ARG A 625 -1.37 -16.99 -24.39
CA ARG A 625 -2.52 -16.17 -24.76
C ARG A 625 -3.64 -17.07 -25.23
N HIS A 626 -4.86 -16.76 -24.79
CA HIS A 626 -6.08 -17.40 -25.27
C HIS A 626 -7.16 -16.38 -25.60
N SER A 627 -8.05 -16.75 -26.52
CA SER A 627 -9.23 -15.95 -26.86
C SER A 627 -10.42 -16.84 -27.13
N VAL A 628 -11.59 -16.39 -26.69
CA VAL A 628 -12.86 -17.07 -26.94
C VAL A 628 -13.51 -16.43 -28.16
N LEU A 629 -13.72 -17.23 -29.22
CA LEU A 629 -14.43 -16.77 -30.41
C LEU A 629 -15.83 -16.29 -30.02
N ARG A 630 -16.34 -15.28 -30.73
CA ARG A 630 -17.66 -14.69 -30.47
C ARG A 630 -18.74 -15.78 -30.44
N ILE A 631 -19.53 -15.80 -29.38
CA ILE A 631 -20.72 -16.64 -29.28
C ILE A 631 -21.81 -16.04 -30.17
N THR A 632 -22.21 -16.76 -31.21
CA THR A 632 -23.24 -16.30 -32.15
C THR A 632 -24.64 -16.42 -31.56
N ALA A 633 -25.59 -15.61 -32.06
CA ALA A 633 -27.00 -15.70 -31.67
C ALA A 633 -27.62 -17.09 -31.95
N LYS A 634 -27.09 -17.83 -32.93
CA LYS A 634 -27.50 -19.22 -33.20
C LYS A 634 -27.02 -20.16 -32.10
N GLN A 635 -25.76 -20.05 -31.67
CA GLN A 635 -25.22 -20.83 -30.56
C GLN A 635 -25.92 -20.51 -29.24
N GLN A 636 -26.19 -19.23 -28.97
CA GLN A 636 -26.93 -18.80 -27.78
C GLN A 636 -28.37 -19.36 -27.74
N ARG A 637 -29.08 -19.36 -28.87
CA ARG A 637 -30.41 -20.00 -28.98
C ARG A 637 -30.34 -21.52 -28.81
N ALA A 638 -29.35 -22.18 -29.40
CA ALA A 638 -29.13 -23.61 -29.22
C ALA A 638 -28.80 -23.95 -27.75
N PHE A 639 -28.03 -23.08 -27.08
CA PHE A 639 -27.68 -23.24 -25.68
C PHE A 639 -28.90 -23.10 -24.78
N ALA A 640 -29.77 -22.12 -25.03
CA ALA A 640 -31.02 -21.96 -24.29
C ALA A 640 -31.97 -23.15 -24.46
N ARG A 641 -32.10 -23.70 -25.68
CA ARG A 641 -33.00 -24.84 -25.96
C ARG A 641 -32.49 -26.18 -25.43
N SER A 642 -31.22 -26.49 -25.68
CA SER A 642 -30.63 -27.82 -25.39
C SER A 642 -29.88 -27.89 -24.06
N GLY A 643 -29.55 -26.74 -23.47
CA GLY A 643 -28.63 -26.63 -22.35
C GLY A 643 -27.18 -26.94 -22.72
N ARG A 644 -26.82 -27.09 -24.01
CA ARG A 644 -25.47 -27.39 -24.48
C ARG A 644 -24.91 -26.33 -25.41
N ILE A 645 -23.63 -26.00 -25.26
CA ILE A 645 -22.88 -25.14 -26.18
C ILE A 645 -21.48 -25.69 -26.37
N VAL A 646 -20.87 -25.46 -27.53
CA VAL A 646 -19.44 -25.72 -27.75
C VAL A 646 -18.75 -24.38 -27.98
N LEU A 647 -17.87 -24.01 -27.06
CA LEU A 647 -17.00 -22.85 -27.21
C LEU A 647 -15.84 -23.21 -28.13
N ARG A 648 -15.40 -22.23 -28.93
CA ARG A 648 -14.15 -22.33 -29.69
C ARG A 648 -13.16 -21.39 -29.03
N VAL A 649 -12.05 -21.94 -28.55
CA VAL A 649 -11.02 -21.18 -27.83
C VAL A 649 -9.72 -21.32 -28.59
N ARG A 650 -9.16 -20.20 -29.04
CA ARG A 650 -7.85 -20.15 -29.66
C ARG A 650 -6.80 -19.99 -28.56
N ALA A 651 -5.80 -20.85 -28.52
CA ALA A 651 -4.66 -20.77 -27.60
C ALA A 651 -3.37 -20.89 -28.41
N ASN A 652 -2.30 -20.22 -27.96
CA ASN A 652 -1.00 -20.23 -28.66
C ASN A 652 -0.01 -21.25 -28.10
N MET A 653 -0.26 -21.86 -26.94
CA MET A 653 0.66 -22.79 -26.29
C MET A 653 -0.03 -24.08 -25.84
N LYS A 654 0.78 -25.09 -25.52
CA LYS A 654 0.31 -26.34 -24.89
C LYS A 654 -0.22 -26.05 -23.49
N GLY A 655 -1.18 -26.84 -23.02
CA GLY A 655 -1.78 -26.67 -21.70
C GLY A 655 -3.19 -27.25 -21.65
N ALA A 656 -4.04 -26.71 -20.78
CA ALA A 656 -5.47 -27.00 -20.78
C ALA A 656 -6.31 -25.73 -20.74
N VAL A 657 -7.44 -25.75 -21.46
CA VAL A 657 -8.45 -24.71 -21.39
C VAL A 657 -9.62 -25.19 -20.54
N THR A 658 -9.92 -24.47 -19.47
CA THR A 658 -11.11 -24.71 -18.64
C THR A 658 -12.13 -23.60 -18.89
N ALA A 659 -13.35 -23.99 -19.22
CA ALA A 659 -14.50 -23.09 -19.23
C ALA A 659 -15.41 -23.40 -18.04
N THR A 660 -15.75 -22.38 -17.26
CA THR A 660 -16.76 -22.42 -16.19
C THR A 660 -17.91 -21.51 -16.56
N ALA A 661 -19.14 -21.91 -16.24
CA ALA A 661 -20.31 -21.09 -16.40
C ALA A 661 -20.99 -20.92 -15.05
N ARG A 662 -21.26 -19.69 -14.64
CA ARG A 662 -21.99 -19.36 -13.41
C ARG A 662 -23.27 -18.60 -13.73
N ALA A 663 -24.30 -18.80 -12.91
CA ALA A 663 -25.56 -18.06 -13.02
C ALA A 663 -26.17 -17.82 -11.64
N ARG A 664 -26.89 -16.70 -11.49
CA ARG A 664 -27.62 -16.39 -10.24
C ARG A 664 -28.90 -17.21 -10.17
N LEU A 665 -28.96 -18.15 -9.24
CA LEU A 665 -30.13 -18.98 -8.96
C LEU A 665 -30.65 -18.60 -7.56
N GLY A 666 -31.78 -17.88 -7.52
CA GLY A 666 -32.26 -17.26 -6.27
C GLY A 666 -31.38 -16.08 -5.85
N ARG A 667 -30.93 -16.08 -4.59
CA ARG A 667 -30.01 -15.06 -4.04
C ARG A 667 -28.52 -15.39 -4.21
N ARG A 668 -28.18 -16.58 -4.70
CA ARG A 668 -26.79 -17.05 -4.80
C ARG A 668 -26.34 -17.19 -6.26
N THR A 669 -25.08 -16.89 -6.52
CA THR A 669 -24.40 -17.25 -7.77
C THR A 669 -23.84 -18.66 -7.64
N VAL A 670 -24.15 -19.54 -8.57
CA VAL A 670 -23.73 -20.96 -8.54
C VAL A 670 -23.07 -21.38 -9.84
N LEU A 671 -22.14 -22.34 -9.75
CA LEU A 671 -21.55 -23.02 -10.89
C LEU A 671 -22.62 -23.86 -11.59
N VAL A 672 -22.93 -23.50 -12.83
CA VAL A 672 -23.97 -24.16 -13.65
C VAL A 672 -23.41 -24.97 -14.81
N ALA A 673 -22.13 -24.80 -15.17
CA ALA A 673 -21.42 -25.71 -16.07
C ALA A 673 -19.92 -25.61 -15.85
N ARG A 674 -19.17 -26.69 -16.12
CA ARG A 674 -17.71 -26.68 -16.20
C ARG A 674 -17.24 -27.70 -17.23
N SER A 675 -16.17 -27.39 -17.94
CA SER A 675 -15.54 -28.31 -18.89
C SER A 675 -14.08 -27.93 -19.12
N THR A 676 -13.24 -28.91 -19.40
CA THR A 676 -11.82 -28.72 -19.68
C THR A 676 -11.45 -29.44 -20.97
N ALA A 677 -10.63 -28.82 -21.81
CA ALA A 677 -10.06 -29.42 -23.02
C ALA A 677 -8.55 -29.20 -23.05
N ALA A 678 -7.79 -30.26 -23.37
CA ALA A 678 -6.34 -30.15 -23.55
C ALA A 678 -5.99 -29.39 -24.83
N VAL A 679 -4.90 -28.63 -24.78
CA VAL A 679 -4.30 -27.90 -25.89
C VAL A 679 -2.94 -28.50 -26.19
N ARG A 680 -2.71 -28.93 -27.43
CA ARG A 680 -1.46 -29.59 -27.84
C ARG A 680 -0.38 -28.65 -28.39
N GLY A 681 -0.62 -27.34 -28.38
CA GLY A 681 0.21 -26.30 -28.99
C GLY A 681 -0.64 -25.12 -29.48
N ARG A 682 -0.19 -24.38 -30.51
CA ARG A 682 -1.00 -23.33 -31.12
C ARG A 682 -2.22 -23.92 -31.85
N ALA A 683 -3.41 -23.85 -31.24
CA ALA A 683 -4.61 -24.50 -31.77
C ALA A 683 -5.90 -23.77 -31.40
N THR A 684 -6.98 -24.06 -32.13
CA THR A 684 -8.35 -23.76 -31.69
C THR A 684 -8.99 -25.01 -31.13
N VAL A 685 -9.26 -25.03 -29.83
CA VAL A 685 -9.86 -26.17 -29.12
C VAL A 685 -11.37 -25.97 -28.94
N ARG A 686 -12.11 -27.09 -28.95
CA ARG A 686 -13.57 -27.12 -28.73
C ARG A 686 -13.85 -27.48 -27.29
N VAL A 687 -14.50 -26.59 -26.54
CA VAL A 687 -14.82 -26.79 -25.12
C VAL A 687 -16.34 -26.95 -24.97
N PRO A 688 -16.86 -28.17 -24.82
CA PRO A 688 -18.30 -28.40 -24.68
C PRO A 688 -18.76 -28.05 -23.25
N LEU A 689 -19.76 -27.17 -23.11
CA LEU A 689 -20.40 -26.86 -21.83
C LEU A 689 -21.84 -27.36 -21.83
N SER A 690 -22.26 -27.94 -20.70
CA SER A 690 -23.62 -28.39 -20.45
C SER A 690 -24.16 -27.77 -19.17
N LEU A 691 -25.30 -27.08 -19.24
CA LEU A 691 -25.98 -26.53 -18.06
C LEU A 691 -26.44 -27.65 -17.13
N SER A 692 -26.29 -27.41 -15.83
CA SER A 692 -26.85 -28.23 -14.75
C SER A 692 -28.37 -28.30 -14.84
N GLN A 693 -28.96 -29.34 -14.24
CA GLN A 693 -30.41 -29.48 -14.21
C GLN A 693 -31.09 -28.29 -13.52
N GLN A 694 -30.48 -27.78 -12.44
CA GLN A 694 -30.99 -26.61 -11.71
C GLN A 694 -31.05 -25.36 -12.59
N ALA A 695 -30.02 -25.11 -13.39
CA ALA A 695 -29.99 -23.97 -14.32
C ALA A 695 -31.03 -24.12 -15.43
N ARG A 696 -31.21 -25.33 -15.97
CA ARG A 696 -32.26 -25.61 -16.97
C ARG A 696 -33.66 -25.38 -16.40
N ASN A 697 -33.90 -25.82 -15.16
CA ASN A 697 -35.18 -25.60 -14.47
C ASN A 697 -35.42 -24.11 -14.25
N ALA A 698 -34.41 -23.35 -13.81
CA ALA A 698 -34.51 -21.91 -13.61
C ALA A 698 -34.79 -21.16 -14.92
N LEU A 699 -34.13 -21.54 -16.02
CA LEU A 699 -34.37 -20.97 -17.35
C LEU A 699 -35.80 -21.25 -17.82
N ARG A 700 -36.32 -22.46 -17.63
CA ARG A 700 -37.71 -22.83 -17.97
C ARG A 700 -38.72 -22.04 -17.14
N ALA A 701 -38.48 -21.91 -15.83
CA ALA A 701 -39.39 -21.22 -14.92
C ALA A 701 -39.45 -19.71 -15.17
N LYS A 702 -38.29 -19.07 -15.37
CA LYS A 702 -38.19 -17.59 -15.50
C LYS A 702 -38.15 -17.10 -16.95
N ARG A 703 -38.14 -18.02 -17.93
CA ARG A 703 -37.92 -17.78 -19.38
C ARG A 703 -36.66 -16.97 -19.72
N ARG A 704 -35.77 -16.74 -18.75
CA ARG A 704 -34.56 -15.96 -18.91
C ARG A 704 -33.52 -16.38 -17.87
N LEU A 705 -32.26 -16.56 -18.30
CA LEU A 705 -31.14 -16.87 -17.42
C LEU A 705 -29.86 -16.18 -17.90
N ARG A 706 -29.24 -15.36 -17.04
CA ARG A 706 -27.94 -14.74 -17.30
C ARG A 706 -26.85 -15.71 -16.89
N VAL A 707 -26.02 -16.09 -17.86
CA VAL A 707 -24.92 -17.03 -17.67
C VAL A 707 -23.62 -16.30 -17.98
N VAL A 708 -22.71 -16.27 -17.02
CA VAL A 708 -21.36 -15.73 -17.18
C VAL A 708 -20.44 -16.92 -17.42
N ILE A 709 -19.77 -16.94 -18.57
CA ILE A 709 -18.84 -18.00 -18.96
C ILE A 709 -17.42 -17.46 -18.82
N SER A 710 -16.61 -18.01 -17.94
CA SER A 710 -15.19 -17.68 -17.76
C SER A 710 -14.34 -18.77 -18.41
N VAL A 711 -13.34 -18.38 -19.18
CA VAL A 711 -12.43 -19.29 -19.88
C VAL A 711 -10.98 -18.99 -19.49
N LEU A 712 -10.29 -20.03 -19.04
CA LEU A 712 -8.94 -20.00 -18.51
C LEU A 712 -8.05 -20.94 -19.33
N HIS A 713 -6.78 -20.56 -19.53
CA HIS A 713 -5.73 -21.44 -20.02
C HIS A 713 -4.71 -21.67 -18.90
N THR A 714 -4.23 -22.90 -18.70
CA THR A 714 -3.35 -23.25 -17.57
C THR A 714 -2.12 -22.37 -17.48
N GLU A 715 -1.48 -22.13 -18.62
CA GLU A 715 -0.24 -21.33 -18.71
C GLU A 715 -0.50 -19.81 -18.76
N SER A 716 -1.77 -19.38 -18.82
CA SER A 716 -2.14 -17.96 -18.92
C SER A 716 -2.45 -17.39 -17.55
N ASP A 717 -1.90 -16.19 -17.33
CA ASP A 717 -2.21 -15.30 -16.22
C ASP A 717 -3.55 -14.59 -16.42
N THR A 718 -4.08 -14.47 -17.63
CA THR A 718 -5.39 -13.83 -17.86
C THR A 718 -6.58 -14.79 -17.86
N SER A 719 -7.78 -14.24 -17.68
CA SER A 719 -9.07 -14.90 -17.87
C SER A 719 -9.89 -14.18 -18.95
N VAL A 720 -10.73 -14.92 -19.68
CA VAL A 720 -11.63 -14.34 -20.70
C VAL A 720 -13.08 -14.67 -20.34
N GLN A 721 -13.90 -13.66 -20.09
CA GLN A 721 -15.32 -13.84 -19.84
C GLN A 721 -16.22 -13.56 -21.06
N ARG A 722 -17.35 -14.26 -21.10
CA ARG A 722 -18.47 -14.05 -22.03
C ARG A 722 -19.79 -14.11 -21.27
N VAL A 723 -20.52 -13.00 -21.27
CA VAL A 723 -21.88 -12.97 -20.70
C VAL A 723 -22.88 -13.36 -21.79
N VAL A 724 -23.75 -14.33 -21.48
CA VAL A 724 -24.76 -14.83 -22.39
C VAL A 724 -26.13 -14.75 -21.72
N MET A 725 -27.08 -14.10 -22.40
CA MET A 725 -28.46 -14.02 -21.94
C MET A 725 -29.31 -15.11 -22.58
N LEU A 726 -29.58 -16.20 -21.88
CA LEU A 726 -30.42 -17.29 -22.38
C LEU A 726 -31.89 -16.89 -22.26
N ARG A 727 -32.66 -17.10 -23.33
CA ARG A 727 -34.11 -16.88 -23.37
C ARG A 727 -34.79 -18.22 -23.65
N GLY A 728 -35.64 -18.64 -22.72
CA GLY A 728 -36.27 -19.96 -22.64
C GLY A 728 -37.51 -20.08 -23.52
#